data_AF-A0A813D982-F1
#
_entry.id   AF-A0A813D982-F1
#
_cell.length_a   1.000
_cell.length_b   1.000
_cell.length_c   1.000
_cell.angle_alpha   90.00
_cell.angle_beta   90.00
_cell.angle_gamma   90.00
#
_symmetry.space_group_name_H-M   'P 1'
#
loop_
_entity.id
_entity.type
_entity.pdbx_description
1 polymer ?
#
loop_
_entity_poly.entity_id
_entity_poly.type
_entity_poly.pdbx_seq_one_letter_code
_entity_poly.pdbx_strand_id
1 'polypeptide(L)'
;MLIFGGTWFPGALLILQCTSAVVDVEVTLTTADETHLFQRMPGIVPQHVGGHGIACSDDVAVVEVDARQRFQTMLGFGATLAASSAYVISKAPQSVQDAVLERLFGPESGGGIGLNMLRLPIGVTEASVNYTLGHMSYDDHSYDWSLSRFTTSADEDYYVPVIQKILKINPHVRFVASPWTAPLWLKTDSSSLGSGTLLEEEGAYLAYADYLVRYLEDYLSKGIRISYLTLQNEPGHGGCGPMPCMILTPKQEVNLAQHVRVRLQRSIAKHTKLLAYDHNWGFSDFESFIQWCVLLILIVPQFLLICIVCHCFRPNINGHLPTVYSRVIVMGEDGGALLGDACLQQETSMREVKAAGQLPHDDSGHRARCCCGSSCAMAAARIICIADALFFFSLQWATHNYPTFLPGYLGQFPMGPAYPLEVLNSTAGQAFAGVAWHCYGGDASAMSEVASRYPELEQHITECSYVPRSFSDYLPYSQTALFMAGVRNHAKSVMFWNLAADEDAGPRCSGGSCCSICKGVVTVPSDVKAAGDLHYNAEFYALAHHSAFLDAGSQHIFSAVSGTGIDAVAYRRSDAQVVLVATNTRNSSNVTLQVDASGVRFQYCLPPGSVATFRWRSYYRPGNQLLTEPSTAPVRTFYVYRAMSDSSFPPEDVNSANIHGVMWYLHNEVVFQAPRKFDITRILRYRVSYKAPEVLFRKGTNFGIRYAFDSGKCTGPGYCPKQFNKYGYFAGCNYVWQYPTQQFTDAINYTNATWFSFPGACSDRDFRSHDAQCVLTDPGGACFGIPTGEGDCTYSYERAGEIRLDDLVGIRDYDQFVLLGGREFDRSLDTGVNLTFWDNKTDTAKNEVRVAKALAAFEQKYPLSEHLQDVACDFDRQRFESP
;
A
#
# COMPACT_ATOMS: atom_id res chain seq x y z
N MET A 1 -29.94 -58.57 -66.14
CA MET A 1 -30.88 -57.51 -66.54
C MET A 1 -30.45 -56.23 -65.84
N LEU A 2 -29.98 -55.24 -66.62
CA LEU A 2 -29.67 -53.82 -66.29
C LEU A 2 -28.52 -53.55 -65.28
N ILE A 3 -27.30 -53.18 -65.72
CA ILE A 3 -26.76 -51.89 -66.25
C ILE A 3 -26.27 -50.95 -65.12
N PHE A 4 -24.94 -50.69 -65.15
CA PHE A 4 -24.12 -49.49 -64.80
C PHE A 4 -24.59 -48.54 -63.68
N GLY A 5 -23.75 -47.97 -62.81
CA GLY A 5 -22.29 -47.78 -62.76
C GLY A 5 -22.01 -46.62 -61.78
N GLY A 6 -20.82 -46.56 -61.19
CA GLY A 6 -20.43 -45.42 -60.34
C GLY A 6 -19.24 -45.74 -59.44
N THR A 7 -18.05 -45.36 -59.92
CA THR A 7 -16.76 -45.35 -59.22
C THR A 7 -16.76 -44.43 -57.99
N TRP A 8 -15.81 -44.61 -57.06
CA TRP A 8 -14.97 -43.57 -56.42
C TRP A 8 -14.18 -44.17 -55.21
N PHE A 9 -12.85 -44.14 -55.32
CA PHE A 9 -11.86 -44.10 -54.23
C PHE A 9 -10.91 -42.93 -54.61
N PRO A 10 -10.08 -42.35 -53.72
CA PRO A 10 -10.02 -42.40 -52.25
C PRO A 10 -9.89 -40.97 -51.63
N GLY A 11 -9.81 -40.85 -50.31
CA GLY A 11 -9.19 -39.67 -49.67
C GLY A 11 -10.05 -38.90 -48.67
N ALA A 12 -10.57 -39.58 -47.65
CA ALA A 12 -10.91 -38.87 -46.41
C ALA A 12 -9.62 -38.66 -45.62
N LEU A 13 -8.97 -37.53 -45.86
CA LEU A 13 -7.99 -36.95 -44.95
C LEU A 13 -8.73 -36.75 -43.62
N LEU A 14 -8.51 -37.64 -42.66
CA LEU A 14 -8.91 -37.40 -41.27
C LEU A 14 -8.04 -36.23 -40.80
N ILE A 15 -8.57 -35.02 -40.99
CA ILE A 15 -8.13 -33.85 -40.23
C ILE A 15 -8.56 -34.15 -38.80
N LEU A 16 -7.67 -34.83 -38.05
CA LEU A 16 -7.63 -34.66 -36.61
C LEU A 16 -7.40 -33.16 -36.40
N GLN A 17 -8.49 -32.43 -36.19
CA GLN A 17 -8.42 -31.13 -35.54
C GLN A 17 -7.82 -31.42 -34.17
N CYS A 18 -6.50 -31.26 -34.06
CA CYS A 18 -5.89 -30.87 -32.81
C CYS A 18 -6.64 -29.62 -32.38
N THR A 19 -7.58 -29.74 -31.46
CA THR A 19 -8.06 -28.60 -30.67
C THR A 19 -6.90 -28.21 -29.76
N SER A 20 -5.92 -27.50 -30.31
CA SER A 20 -4.96 -26.73 -29.54
C SER A 20 -5.78 -25.82 -28.64
N ALA A 21 -5.64 -26.00 -27.32
CA ALA A 21 -6.35 -25.24 -26.30
C ALA A 21 -6.25 -23.74 -26.63
N VAL A 22 -7.39 -23.17 -27.03
CA VAL A 22 -7.54 -21.75 -27.34
C VAL A 22 -7.45 -21.03 -26.00
N VAL A 23 -6.35 -20.33 -25.77
CA VAL A 23 -6.17 -19.45 -24.62
C VAL A 23 -7.12 -18.27 -24.84
N ASP A 24 -7.92 -17.88 -23.84
CA ASP A 24 -8.91 -16.80 -23.95
C ASP A 24 -8.55 -15.70 -22.94
N VAL A 25 -8.33 -14.47 -23.41
CA VAL A 25 -8.24 -13.27 -22.56
C VAL A 25 -9.65 -12.74 -22.39
N GLU A 26 -10.15 -12.77 -21.17
CA GLU A 26 -11.44 -12.20 -20.86
C GLU A 26 -11.31 -10.68 -20.75
N VAL A 27 -12.30 -9.95 -21.26
CA VAL A 27 -12.32 -8.49 -21.26
C VAL A 27 -13.62 -7.99 -20.66
N THR A 28 -13.53 -7.06 -19.71
CA THR A 28 -14.68 -6.30 -19.17
C THR A 28 -14.45 -4.82 -19.38
N LEU A 29 -15.46 -4.10 -19.88
CA LEU A 29 -15.34 -2.71 -20.32
C LEU A 29 -16.37 -1.81 -19.64
N THR A 30 -15.93 -0.60 -19.25
CA THR A 30 -16.79 0.56 -18.97
C THR A 30 -16.36 1.73 -19.84
N THR A 31 -17.28 2.38 -20.54
CA THR A 31 -17.00 3.55 -21.39
C THR A 31 -17.51 4.84 -20.77
N ALA A 32 -16.81 5.94 -21.03
CA ALA A 32 -17.15 7.27 -20.51
C ALA A 32 -18.52 7.79 -20.97
N ASP A 33 -19.03 7.28 -22.10
CA ASP A 33 -20.36 7.61 -22.65
C ASP A 33 -21.48 6.69 -22.12
N GLU A 34 -21.17 5.83 -21.15
CA GLU A 34 -22.09 4.91 -20.49
C GLU A 34 -22.75 3.86 -21.42
N THR A 35 -22.23 3.69 -22.65
CA THR A 35 -22.73 2.66 -23.59
C THR A 35 -22.38 1.24 -23.13
N HIS A 36 -21.24 1.09 -22.48
CA HIS A 36 -20.82 -0.14 -21.81
C HIS A 36 -20.58 0.17 -20.33
N LEU A 37 -21.24 -0.56 -19.45
CA LEU A 37 -21.19 -0.34 -18.00
C LEU A 37 -20.86 -1.66 -17.29
N PHE A 38 -19.58 -1.87 -16.97
CA PHE A 38 -19.05 -3.12 -16.44
C PHE A 38 -19.47 -4.36 -17.27
N GLN A 39 -19.40 -4.25 -18.59
CA GLN A 39 -19.91 -5.25 -19.51
C GLN A 39 -18.80 -6.19 -19.98
N ARG A 40 -19.08 -7.50 -19.98
CA ARG A 40 -18.18 -8.50 -20.58
C ARG A 40 -18.19 -8.38 -22.10
N MET A 41 -17.01 -8.23 -22.68
CA MET A 41 -16.79 -8.14 -24.12
C MET A 41 -16.35 -9.52 -24.68
N PRO A 42 -16.42 -9.73 -26.01
CA PRO A 42 -15.85 -10.92 -26.62
C PRO A 42 -14.38 -11.09 -26.24
N GLY A 43 -14.00 -12.30 -25.84
CA GLY A 43 -12.63 -12.62 -25.45
C GLY A 43 -11.63 -12.53 -26.61
N ILE A 44 -10.36 -12.35 -26.26
CA ILE A 44 -9.26 -12.24 -27.24
C ILE A 44 -8.46 -13.54 -27.22
N VAL A 45 -8.15 -14.08 -28.40
CA VAL A 45 -7.22 -15.21 -28.52
C VAL A 45 -5.77 -14.68 -28.53
N PRO A 46 -4.95 -14.91 -27.48
CA PRO A 46 -3.56 -14.47 -27.45
C PRO A 46 -2.72 -15.08 -28.55
N GLN A 47 -1.68 -14.36 -28.90
CA GLN A 47 -0.79 -14.76 -29.99
C GLN A 47 0.50 -15.35 -29.48
N HIS A 48 1.03 -16.35 -30.19
CA HIS A 48 2.44 -16.72 -30.05
C HIS A 48 3.32 -15.90 -31.01
N VAL A 49 2.79 -15.38 -32.15
CA VAL A 49 3.42 -14.40 -33.07
C VAL A 49 2.34 -13.74 -33.97
N GLY A 50 2.20 -12.40 -34.00
CA GLY A 50 1.61 -11.61 -35.12
C GLY A 50 0.08 -11.36 -35.18
N GLY A 51 -0.35 -10.10 -34.94
CA GLY A 51 -1.64 -9.50 -34.48
C GLY A 51 -3.04 -10.10 -34.79
N HIS A 52 -3.85 -10.33 -33.75
CA HIS A 52 -5.30 -10.58 -33.74
C HIS A 52 -5.90 -9.85 -32.53
N GLY A 53 -5.92 -8.54 -32.69
CA GLY A 53 -6.70 -7.57 -31.95
C GLY A 53 -6.97 -6.41 -32.91
N ILE A 54 -8.06 -5.68 -32.73
CA ILE A 54 -8.40 -4.57 -33.63
C ILE A 54 -7.55 -3.36 -33.23
N ALA A 55 -6.46 -3.11 -33.96
CA ALA A 55 -5.86 -1.78 -33.97
C ALA A 55 -6.89 -0.80 -34.56
N CYS A 56 -7.15 0.29 -33.84
CA CYS A 56 -8.20 1.25 -34.21
C CYS A 56 -7.72 2.69 -34.34
N SER A 57 -6.44 2.93 -34.07
CA SER A 57 -5.75 4.20 -34.29
C SER A 57 -4.25 3.97 -34.43
N ASP A 58 -3.57 4.95 -35.03
CA ASP A 58 -2.10 5.00 -35.12
C ASP A 58 -1.44 5.31 -33.75
N ASP A 59 -2.23 5.80 -32.79
CA ASP A 59 -1.84 5.97 -31.40
C ASP A 59 -1.81 4.61 -30.70
N VAL A 60 -0.60 4.10 -30.50
CA VAL A 60 -0.33 2.82 -29.86
C VAL A 60 0.34 3.05 -28.51
N ALA A 61 -0.21 2.44 -27.46
CA ALA A 61 0.45 2.33 -26.16
C ALA A 61 0.75 0.86 -25.87
N VAL A 62 1.99 0.55 -25.49
CA VAL A 62 2.41 -0.80 -25.14
C VAL A 62 2.52 -0.91 -23.62
N VAL A 63 1.85 -1.91 -23.05
CA VAL A 63 1.91 -2.24 -21.63
C VAL A 63 2.69 -3.54 -21.47
N GLU A 64 3.88 -3.43 -20.89
CA GLU A 64 4.69 -4.57 -20.47
C GLU A 64 4.19 -5.05 -19.10
N VAL A 65 4.03 -6.36 -18.91
CA VAL A 65 3.63 -6.96 -17.63
C VAL A 65 4.59 -8.09 -17.24
N ASP A 66 5.12 -8.02 -16.01
CA ASP A 66 5.98 -9.04 -15.44
C ASP A 66 5.44 -9.54 -14.08
N ALA A 67 4.79 -10.70 -14.10
CA ALA A 67 4.18 -11.33 -12.92
C ALA A 67 5.17 -11.88 -11.88
N ARG A 68 6.48 -11.73 -12.12
CA ARG A 68 7.58 -12.14 -11.23
C ARG A 68 8.07 -10.97 -10.39
N GLN A 69 7.98 -9.76 -10.92
CA GLN A 69 8.26 -8.54 -10.16
C GLN A 69 6.99 -8.17 -9.39
N ARG A 70 7.04 -8.42 -8.08
CA ARG A 70 5.86 -8.45 -7.22
C ARG A 70 6.05 -7.41 -6.12
N PHE A 71 4.99 -6.68 -5.83
CA PHE A 71 4.97 -5.62 -4.81
C PHE A 71 4.04 -6.03 -3.66
N GLN A 72 3.27 -5.09 -3.12
CA GLN A 72 2.39 -5.32 -2.00
C GLN A 72 1.21 -6.26 -2.33
N THR A 73 0.76 -6.98 -1.31
CA THR A 73 -0.51 -7.71 -1.34
C THR A 73 -1.68 -6.75 -1.19
N MET A 74 -2.68 -6.90 -2.05
CA MET A 74 -3.93 -6.16 -2.01
C MET A 74 -4.85 -6.78 -0.95
N LEU A 75 -5.29 -5.94 -0.02
CA LEU A 75 -6.21 -6.30 1.05
C LEU A 75 -7.67 -6.10 0.65
N GLY A 76 -7.94 -5.11 -0.20
CA GLY A 76 -9.28 -4.94 -0.76
C GLY A 76 -9.64 -3.53 -1.19
N PHE A 77 -10.88 -3.40 -1.62
CA PHE A 77 -11.45 -2.16 -2.16
C PHE A 77 -12.86 -1.96 -1.61
N GLY A 78 -13.27 -0.71 -1.45
CA GLY A 78 -14.50 -0.42 -0.72
C GLY A 78 -14.93 1.03 -0.71
N ALA A 79 -15.77 1.35 0.26
CA ALA A 79 -16.17 2.70 0.59
C ALA A 79 -16.51 2.81 2.08
N THR A 80 -16.82 4.01 2.54
CA THR A 80 -17.37 4.25 3.87
C THR A 80 -18.87 3.97 3.88
N LEU A 81 -19.30 3.05 4.74
CA LEU A 81 -20.72 2.94 5.08
C LEU A 81 -21.02 4.00 6.14
N ALA A 82 -21.28 5.24 5.72
CA ALA A 82 -21.73 6.29 6.63
C ALA A 82 -23.14 5.99 7.16
N ALA A 83 -23.53 6.66 8.25
CA ALA A 83 -24.87 6.55 8.81
C ALA A 83 -25.95 6.91 7.76
N SER A 84 -25.71 7.94 6.94
CA SER A 84 -26.59 8.28 5.81
C SER A 84 -26.73 7.14 4.80
N SER A 85 -25.62 6.50 4.42
CA SER A 85 -25.61 5.37 3.49
C SER A 85 -26.42 4.20 4.01
N ALA A 86 -26.21 3.82 5.27
CA ALA A 86 -26.99 2.74 5.88
C ALA A 86 -28.47 3.11 6.02
N TYR A 87 -28.78 4.38 6.28
CA TYR A 87 -30.14 4.85 6.38
C TYR A 87 -30.89 4.75 5.04
N VAL A 88 -30.35 5.31 3.95
CA VAL A 88 -31.02 5.27 2.64
C VAL A 88 -31.24 3.84 2.16
N ILE A 89 -30.26 2.94 2.41
CA ILE A 89 -30.43 1.52 2.16
C ILE A 89 -31.55 0.96 3.03
N SER A 90 -31.52 1.17 4.35
CA SER A 90 -32.51 0.60 5.28
C SER A 90 -33.96 1.03 5.01
N LYS A 91 -34.16 2.21 4.39
CA LYS A 91 -35.48 2.74 4.04
C LYS A 91 -36.01 2.26 2.70
N ALA A 92 -35.15 1.74 1.83
CA ALA A 92 -35.57 1.15 0.57
C ALA A 92 -36.40 -0.14 0.79
N PRO A 93 -37.26 -0.56 -0.16
CA PRO A 93 -37.93 -1.86 -0.10
C PRO A 93 -36.93 -3.01 0.10
N GLN A 94 -37.31 -4.07 0.81
CA GLN A 94 -36.42 -5.18 1.13
C GLN A 94 -35.76 -5.80 -0.12
N SER A 95 -36.49 -5.91 -1.24
CA SER A 95 -35.94 -6.38 -2.51
C SER A 95 -34.85 -5.47 -3.10
N VAL A 96 -34.96 -4.16 -2.87
CA VAL A 96 -33.96 -3.17 -3.30
C VAL A 96 -32.74 -3.24 -2.37
N GLN A 97 -32.95 -3.41 -1.07
CA GLN A 97 -31.86 -3.62 -0.11
C GLN A 97 -31.03 -4.84 -0.48
N ASP A 98 -31.69 -5.96 -0.74
CA ASP A 98 -30.99 -7.20 -1.11
C ASP A 98 -30.27 -7.03 -2.46
N ALA A 99 -30.92 -6.41 -3.45
CA ALA A 99 -30.30 -6.19 -4.76
C ALA A 99 -29.06 -5.28 -4.70
N VAL A 100 -29.11 -4.16 -3.98
CA VAL A 100 -27.98 -3.23 -3.88
C VAL A 100 -26.82 -3.85 -3.10
N LEU A 101 -27.10 -4.57 -2.01
CA LEU A 101 -26.07 -5.22 -1.21
C LEU A 101 -25.46 -6.42 -1.93
N GLU A 102 -26.23 -7.23 -2.64
CA GLU A 102 -25.71 -8.31 -3.49
C GLU A 102 -24.87 -7.76 -4.64
N ARG A 103 -25.31 -6.64 -5.25
CA ARG A 103 -24.53 -6.01 -6.33
C ARG A 103 -23.18 -5.45 -5.83
N LEU A 104 -23.13 -4.92 -4.61
CA LEU A 104 -21.92 -4.35 -4.02
C LEU A 104 -20.99 -5.42 -3.44
N PHE A 105 -21.51 -6.38 -2.65
CA PHE A 105 -20.70 -7.30 -1.86
C PHE A 105 -20.71 -8.75 -2.37
N GLY A 106 -21.66 -9.11 -3.22
CA GLY A 106 -21.74 -10.45 -3.81
C GLY A 106 -20.61 -10.72 -4.79
N PRO A 107 -20.32 -12.01 -5.09
CA PRO A 107 -19.25 -12.39 -6.01
C PRO A 107 -19.59 -12.02 -7.46
N GLU A 108 -18.55 -11.83 -8.28
CA GLU A 108 -18.67 -11.53 -9.72
C GLU A 108 -19.53 -12.57 -10.48
N SER A 109 -19.41 -13.84 -10.12
CA SER A 109 -20.22 -14.92 -10.71
C SER A 109 -21.74 -14.78 -10.47
N GLY A 110 -22.13 -14.04 -9.43
CA GLY A 110 -23.52 -13.69 -9.12
C GLY A 110 -23.93 -12.31 -9.65
N GLY A 111 -23.05 -11.64 -10.40
CA GLY A 111 -23.25 -10.27 -10.87
C GLY A 111 -22.92 -9.20 -9.83
N GLY A 112 -22.27 -9.53 -8.71
CA GLY A 112 -21.76 -8.55 -7.75
C GLY A 112 -20.37 -8.02 -8.10
N ILE A 113 -19.84 -7.10 -7.30
CA ILE A 113 -18.47 -6.57 -7.45
C ILE A 113 -17.55 -6.94 -6.29
N GLY A 114 -18.01 -7.71 -5.31
CA GLY A 114 -17.16 -8.31 -4.28
C GLY A 114 -16.43 -7.32 -3.37
N LEU A 115 -17.00 -6.15 -3.05
CA LEU A 115 -16.38 -5.24 -2.08
C LEU A 115 -16.08 -5.98 -0.78
N ASN A 116 -14.89 -5.78 -0.25
CA ASN A 116 -14.35 -6.52 0.91
C ASN A 116 -13.65 -5.60 1.92
N MET A 117 -13.71 -4.29 1.72
CA MET A 117 -13.30 -3.28 2.68
C MET A 117 -14.48 -2.35 2.95
N LEU A 118 -14.70 -1.98 4.20
CA LEU A 118 -15.64 -0.93 4.58
C LEU A 118 -15.03 -0.03 5.65
N ARG A 119 -15.23 1.27 5.53
CA ARG A 119 -14.93 2.21 6.59
C ARG A 119 -16.21 2.54 7.38
N LEU A 120 -16.12 2.52 8.71
CA LEU A 120 -17.22 2.76 9.63
C LEU A 120 -16.89 3.95 10.53
N PRO A 121 -17.73 5.00 10.54
CA PRO A 121 -17.59 6.03 11.52
C PRO A 121 -17.87 5.61 12.97
N ILE A 122 -17.09 6.18 13.89
CA ILE A 122 -17.33 6.13 15.33
C ILE A 122 -17.98 7.45 15.73
N GLY A 123 -19.28 7.41 16.01
CA GLY A 123 -20.09 8.61 16.26
C GLY A 123 -20.51 9.33 14.97
N VAL A 124 -20.97 10.57 15.11
CA VAL A 124 -21.55 11.32 13.97
C VAL A 124 -20.48 11.89 13.04
N THR A 125 -20.83 12.00 11.76
CA THR A 125 -20.04 12.59 10.67
C THR A 125 -20.88 13.61 9.90
N GLU A 126 -20.28 14.31 8.93
CA GLU A 126 -21.04 15.15 7.99
C GLU A 126 -22.16 14.39 7.26
N ALA A 127 -22.01 13.09 7.04
CA ALA A 127 -22.95 12.19 6.37
C ALA A 127 -23.78 11.40 7.40
N SER A 128 -24.41 12.12 8.33
CA SER A 128 -25.26 11.56 9.38
C SER A 128 -26.69 12.09 9.30
N VAL A 129 -27.66 11.22 9.58
CA VAL A 129 -29.09 11.47 9.34
C VAL A 129 -29.70 12.46 10.33
N ASN A 130 -29.13 12.61 11.53
CA ASN A 130 -29.71 13.48 12.55
C ASN A 130 -28.68 14.01 13.56
N TYR A 131 -28.47 15.33 13.57
CA TYR A 131 -27.69 16.06 14.58
C TYR A 131 -28.50 16.39 15.85
N THR A 132 -29.81 16.15 15.81
CA THR A 132 -30.79 16.54 16.82
C THR A 132 -31.29 15.37 17.68
N LEU A 133 -30.86 14.13 17.39
CA LEU A 133 -31.18 12.94 18.21
C LEU A 133 -30.09 12.70 19.28
N GLY A 134 -29.81 13.67 20.15
CA GLY A 134 -29.20 13.47 21.49
C GLY A 134 -27.91 12.64 21.66
N HIS A 135 -27.31 12.11 20.60
CA HIS A 135 -26.19 11.16 20.58
C HIS A 135 -25.23 11.59 19.45
N MET A 136 -24.51 12.68 19.68
CA MET A 136 -23.43 13.19 18.82
C MET A 136 -22.18 12.31 18.92
N SER A 137 -21.95 11.71 20.09
CA SER A 137 -20.99 10.64 20.32
C SER A 137 -21.68 9.46 21.02
N TYR A 138 -20.94 8.39 21.32
CA TYR A 138 -21.46 7.29 22.13
C TYR A 138 -21.44 7.58 23.64
N ASP A 139 -20.95 8.75 24.08
CA ASP A 139 -20.97 9.17 25.48
C ASP A 139 -21.01 10.71 25.66
N ASP A 140 -22.17 11.32 25.39
CA ASP A 140 -22.35 12.78 25.45
C ASP A 140 -22.62 13.33 26.86
N HIS A 141 -22.63 12.48 27.88
CA HIS A 141 -22.83 12.94 29.25
C HIS A 141 -21.57 13.58 29.80
N SER A 142 -21.67 14.86 30.21
CA SER A 142 -20.51 15.61 30.67
C SER A 142 -19.81 14.93 31.85
N TYR A 143 -18.48 14.81 31.75
CA TYR A 143 -17.58 14.31 32.80
C TYR A 143 -17.82 12.83 33.21
N ASP A 144 -18.30 11.98 32.31
CA ASP A 144 -18.36 10.52 32.55
C ASP A 144 -16.99 9.84 32.33
N TRP A 145 -16.04 10.15 33.21
CA TRP A 145 -14.69 9.57 33.18
C TRP A 145 -14.65 8.04 33.21
N SER A 146 -15.72 7.40 33.69
CA SER A 146 -15.84 5.94 33.80
C SER A 146 -16.51 5.28 32.59
N LEU A 147 -17.06 6.08 31.67
CA LEU A 147 -17.89 5.63 30.55
C LEU A 147 -19.04 4.72 31.02
N SER A 148 -19.68 5.10 32.12
CA SER A 148 -20.81 4.37 32.71
C SER A 148 -22.07 4.43 31.85
N ARG A 149 -22.18 5.45 30.99
CA ARG A 149 -23.32 5.70 30.10
C ARG A 149 -23.00 5.48 28.62
N PHE A 150 -21.80 5.02 28.31
CA PHE A 150 -21.41 4.66 26.95
C PHE A 150 -22.40 3.68 26.34
N THR A 151 -22.92 4.00 25.16
CA THR A 151 -23.81 3.11 24.41
C THR A 151 -23.75 3.37 22.90
N THR A 152 -23.77 2.29 22.14
CA THR A 152 -23.89 2.25 20.67
C THR A 152 -25.29 1.78 20.25
N SER A 153 -26.25 1.68 21.18
CA SER A 153 -27.58 1.10 20.93
C SER A 153 -28.35 1.79 19.80
N ALA A 154 -28.09 3.07 19.54
CA ALA A 154 -28.70 3.81 18.44
C ALA A 154 -28.35 3.21 17.06
N ASP A 155 -27.18 2.58 16.93
CA ASP A 155 -26.75 1.95 15.68
C ASP A 155 -27.57 0.69 15.37
N GLU A 156 -28.26 0.11 16.35
CA GLU A 156 -29.09 -1.09 16.18
C GLU A 156 -30.39 -0.82 15.41
N ASP A 157 -30.81 0.44 15.29
CA ASP A 157 -32.05 0.82 14.60
C ASP A 157 -31.97 0.55 13.08
N TYR A 158 -30.80 0.73 12.48
CA TYR A 158 -30.60 0.51 11.03
C TYR A 158 -29.15 0.23 10.63
N TYR A 159 -28.16 0.78 11.34
CA TYR A 159 -26.77 0.71 10.94
C TYR A 159 -26.18 -0.70 11.08
N VAL A 160 -26.26 -1.28 12.29
CA VAL A 160 -25.86 -2.66 12.57
C VAL A 160 -26.64 -3.66 11.73
N PRO A 161 -27.98 -3.59 11.57
CA PRO A 161 -28.72 -4.47 10.68
C PRO A 161 -28.21 -4.49 9.22
N VAL A 162 -27.83 -3.34 8.65
CA VAL A 162 -27.25 -3.28 7.30
C VAL A 162 -25.89 -3.98 7.26
N ILE A 163 -25.02 -3.73 8.25
CA ILE A 163 -23.71 -4.41 8.36
C ILE A 163 -23.89 -5.93 8.46
N GLN A 164 -24.88 -6.41 9.22
CA GLN A 164 -25.17 -7.84 9.33
C GLN A 164 -25.65 -8.45 8.00
N LYS A 165 -26.44 -7.72 7.20
CA LYS A 165 -26.81 -8.17 5.84
C LYS A 165 -25.56 -8.28 4.95
N ILE A 166 -24.67 -7.29 5.02
CA ILE A 166 -23.41 -7.30 4.28
C ILE A 166 -22.55 -8.50 4.67
N LEU A 167 -22.38 -8.78 5.96
CA LEU A 167 -21.59 -9.92 6.44
C LEU A 167 -22.17 -11.29 6.09
N LYS A 168 -23.49 -11.39 5.88
CA LYS A 168 -24.11 -12.61 5.35
C LYS A 168 -23.75 -12.87 3.89
N ILE A 169 -23.60 -11.81 3.09
CA ILE A 169 -23.24 -11.89 1.67
C ILE A 169 -21.73 -12.13 1.54
N ASN A 170 -20.93 -11.34 2.26
CA ASN A 170 -19.48 -11.44 2.27
C ASN A 170 -18.93 -11.44 3.71
N PRO A 171 -18.68 -12.63 4.30
CA PRO A 171 -18.17 -12.73 5.67
C PRO A 171 -16.69 -12.32 5.81
N HIS A 172 -16.01 -12.01 4.70
CA HIS A 172 -14.60 -11.62 4.66
C HIS A 172 -14.37 -10.11 4.61
N VAL A 173 -15.43 -9.29 4.70
CA VAL A 173 -15.32 -7.83 4.74
C VAL A 173 -14.47 -7.41 5.95
N ARG A 174 -13.47 -6.57 5.69
CA ARG A 174 -12.64 -5.93 6.73
C ARG A 174 -13.15 -4.53 7.00
N PHE A 175 -13.24 -4.18 8.27
CA PHE A 175 -13.67 -2.86 8.69
C PHE A 175 -12.51 -1.99 9.15
N VAL A 176 -12.49 -0.74 8.70
CA VAL A 176 -11.67 0.35 9.24
C VAL A 176 -12.59 1.27 10.02
N ALA A 177 -12.31 1.52 11.31
CA ALA A 177 -13.08 2.46 12.12
C ALA A 177 -12.29 3.75 12.36
N SER A 178 -12.97 4.89 12.35
CA SER A 178 -12.36 6.21 12.61
C SER A 178 -13.34 7.10 13.38
N PRO A 179 -12.92 7.84 14.42
CA PRO A 179 -13.76 8.85 15.06
C PRO A 179 -13.58 10.22 14.39
N TRP A 180 -14.67 10.96 14.19
CA TRP A 180 -14.61 12.33 13.66
C TRP A 180 -14.37 13.38 14.74
N THR A 181 -14.80 13.11 15.96
CA THR A 181 -14.66 14.01 17.09
C THR A 181 -14.72 13.20 18.38
N ALA A 182 -13.97 13.61 19.41
CA ALA A 182 -14.14 13.07 20.75
C ALA A 182 -15.47 13.56 21.36
N PRO A 183 -16.02 12.88 22.38
CA PRO A 183 -17.07 13.44 23.24
C PRO A 183 -16.73 14.87 23.67
N LEU A 184 -17.70 15.80 23.58
CA LEU A 184 -17.45 17.23 23.76
C LEU A 184 -16.77 17.58 25.09
N TRP A 185 -17.05 16.82 26.15
CA TRP A 185 -16.48 17.03 27.49
C TRP A 185 -15.01 16.61 27.61
N LEU A 186 -14.45 15.94 26.61
CA LEU A 186 -13.03 15.61 26.50
C LEU A 186 -12.22 16.63 25.69
N LYS A 187 -12.85 17.73 25.25
CA LYS A 187 -12.25 18.73 24.35
C LYS A 187 -11.92 20.02 25.09
N THR A 188 -10.89 20.72 24.61
CA THR A 188 -10.50 22.06 25.10
C THR A 188 -11.55 23.13 24.83
N ASP A 189 -12.39 22.93 23.81
CA ASP A 189 -13.52 23.78 23.47
C ASP A 189 -14.72 22.89 23.11
N SER A 190 -15.76 22.96 23.95
CA SER A 190 -16.99 22.19 23.81
C SER A 190 -18.13 23.00 23.19
N SER A 191 -17.84 24.15 22.57
CA SER A 191 -18.85 25.03 21.97
C SER A 191 -19.54 24.43 20.75
N SER A 192 -18.85 23.55 20.02
CA SER A 192 -19.37 22.85 18.85
C SER A 192 -18.64 21.53 18.59
N LEU A 193 -19.23 20.65 17.75
CA LEU A 193 -18.63 19.37 17.37
C LEU A 193 -17.31 19.53 16.60
N GLY A 194 -17.14 20.63 15.88
CA GLY A 194 -15.92 20.95 15.12
C GLY A 194 -14.91 21.83 15.85
N SER A 195 -15.15 22.17 17.12
CA SER A 195 -14.28 23.07 17.90
C SER A 195 -13.21 22.31 18.70
N GLY A 196 -12.05 22.92 18.93
CA GLY A 196 -11.07 22.47 19.92
C GLY A 196 -10.25 21.23 19.56
N THR A 197 -9.44 20.82 20.53
CA THR A 197 -8.58 19.62 20.49
C THR A 197 -8.84 18.77 21.74
N LEU A 198 -8.27 17.56 21.80
CA LEU A 198 -8.35 16.71 22.98
C LEU A 198 -7.64 17.38 24.17
N LEU A 199 -8.23 17.31 25.36
CA LEU A 199 -7.58 17.79 26.59
C LEU A 199 -6.22 17.09 26.80
N GLU A 200 -5.18 17.84 27.17
CA GLU A 200 -3.82 17.31 27.33
C GLU A 200 -3.56 16.61 28.68
N GLU A 201 -4.60 16.38 29.49
CA GLU A 201 -4.47 15.67 30.76
C GLU A 201 -4.57 14.14 30.61
N GLU A 202 -3.82 13.41 31.44
CA GLU A 202 -3.77 11.94 31.38
C GLU A 202 -5.17 11.31 31.48
N GLY A 203 -6.05 11.86 32.33
CA GLY A 203 -7.43 11.40 32.48
C GLY A 203 -8.22 11.42 31.16
N ALA A 204 -8.01 12.43 30.31
CA ALA A 204 -8.69 12.54 29.03
C ALA A 204 -8.20 11.50 28.02
N TYR A 205 -6.88 11.26 27.95
CA TYR A 205 -6.35 10.18 27.11
C TYR A 205 -6.81 8.80 27.58
N LEU A 206 -6.87 8.58 28.90
CA LEU A 206 -7.38 7.33 29.47
C LEU A 206 -8.84 7.11 29.11
N ALA A 207 -9.70 8.09 29.35
CA ALA A 207 -11.13 8.01 29.05
C ALA A 207 -11.39 7.86 27.54
N TYR A 208 -10.68 8.61 26.69
CA TYR A 208 -10.87 8.49 25.24
C TYR A 208 -10.34 7.15 24.69
N ALA A 209 -9.24 6.63 25.24
CA ALA A 209 -8.78 5.29 24.89
C ALA A 209 -9.76 4.19 25.34
N ASP A 210 -10.39 4.33 26.51
CA ASP A 210 -11.47 3.42 26.94
C ASP A 210 -12.70 3.53 26.02
N TYR A 211 -13.04 4.73 25.56
CA TYR A 211 -14.16 4.97 24.64
C TYR A 211 -13.96 4.23 23.31
N LEU A 212 -12.77 4.36 22.71
CA LEU A 212 -12.43 3.67 21.47
C LEU A 212 -12.42 2.15 21.65
N VAL A 213 -11.83 1.64 22.74
CA VAL A 213 -11.77 0.18 22.97
C VAL A 213 -13.15 -0.40 23.28
N ARG A 214 -14.02 0.31 24.02
CA ARG A 214 -15.41 -0.14 24.27
C ARG A 214 -16.23 -0.22 23.00
N TYR A 215 -16.06 0.71 22.07
CA TYR A 215 -16.65 0.60 20.72
C TYR A 215 -16.23 -0.69 20.03
N LEU A 216 -14.92 -1.01 20.04
CA LEU A 216 -14.39 -2.24 19.43
C LEU A 216 -14.95 -3.50 20.09
N GLU A 217 -15.05 -3.54 21.42
CA GLU A 217 -15.60 -4.67 22.17
C GLU A 217 -17.10 -4.87 21.91
N ASP A 218 -17.86 -3.79 21.91
CA ASP A 218 -19.30 -3.82 21.65
C ASP A 218 -19.61 -4.29 20.21
N TYR A 219 -18.94 -3.71 19.21
CA TYR A 219 -19.10 -4.15 17.81
C TYR A 219 -18.66 -5.60 17.62
N LEU A 220 -17.58 -6.04 18.28
CA LEU A 220 -17.17 -7.44 18.25
C LEU A 220 -18.22 -8.35 18.89
N SER A 221 -18.88 -7.93 19.98
CA SER A 221 -19.97 -8.69 20.61
C SER A 221 -21.18 -8.85 19.69
N LYS A 222 -21.39 -7.89 18.78
CA LYS A 222 -22.39 -7.93 17.70
C LYS A 222 -21.93 -8.74 16.49
N GLY A 223 -20.74 -9.36 16.53
CA GLY A 223 -20.17 -10.13 15.43
C GLY A 223 -19.48 -9.29 14.35
N ILE A 224 -19.27 -7.99 14.58
CA ILE A 224 -18.63 -7.06 13.66
C ILE A 224 -17.20 -6.83 14.13
N ARG A 225 -16.24 -7.53 13.51
CA ARG A 225 -14.83 -7.41 13.88
C ARG A 225 -14.17 -6.24 13.15
N ILE A 226 -13.83 -5.20 13.90
CA ILE A 226 -13.03 -4.08 13.38
C ILE A 226 -11.57 -4.52 13.16
N SER A 227 -11.10 -4.45 11.92
CA SER A 227 -9.76 -4.86 11.52
C SER A 227 -8.73 -3.76 11.80
N TYR A 228 -9.10 -2.51 11.53
CA TYR A 228 -8.23 -1.35 11.68
C TYR A 228 -8.94 -0.21 12.41
N LEU A 229 -8.21 0.53 13.24
CA LEU A 229 -8.67 1.73 13.92
C LEU A 229 -7.70 2.87 13.63
N THR A 230 -8.20 4.00 13.16
CA THR A 230 -7.49 5.30 13.20
C THR A 230 -7.95 6.06 14.44
N LEU A 231 -7.10 6.93 14.98
CA LEU A 231 -7.39 7.61 16.25
C LEU A 231 -8.18 8.91 16.10
N GLN A 232 -8.24 9.44 14.89
CA GLN A 232 -8.98 10.63 14.51
C GLN A 232 -9.07 10.69 12.99
N ASN A 233 -10.26 10.98 12.45
CA ASN A 233 -10.44 11.36 11.05
C ASN A 233 -9.83 12.74 10.83
N GLU A 234 -8.95 12.88 9.83
CA GLU A 234 -8.37 14.16 9.41
C GLU A 234 -7.85 15.00 10.58
N PRO A 235 -6.88 14.51 11.38
CA PRO A 235 -6.39 15.17 12.59
C PRO A 235 -5.80 16.57 12.37
N GLY A 236 -5.52 16.95 11.11
CA GLY A 236 -5.10 18.30 10.74
C GLY A 236 -6.26 19.27 10.49
N HIS A 237 -7.52 18.81 10.51
CA HIS A 237 -8.71 19.59 10.18
C HIS A 237 -9.45 20.03 11.47
N GLY A 238 -9.77 21.32 11.58
CA GLY A 238 -10.36 21.89 12.78
C GLY A 238 -11.11 23.21 12.56
N GLY A 239 -12.00 23.56 13.48
CA GLY A 239 -12.82 24.77 13.38
C GLY A 239 -14.00 24.63 12.42
N CYS A 240 -14.55 23.42 12.29
CA CYS A 240 -15.57 23.09 11.28
C CYS A 240 -17.01 23.49 11.69
N GLY A 241 -17.13 24.30 12.74
CA GLY A 241 -18.41 24.72 13.29
C GLY A 241 -19.29 23.51 13.69
N PRO A 242 -20.53 23.40 13.17
CA PRO A 242 -21.42 22.30 13.54
C PRO A 242 -20.98 20.94 12.97
N MET A 243 -20.10 20.91 11.98
CA MET A 243 -19.58 19.66 11.41
C MET A 243 -18.61 18.98 12.39
N PRO A 244 -18.70 17.66 12.62
CA PRO A 244 -17.77 16.94 13.47
C PRO A 244 -16.36 16.94 12.88
N CYS A 245 -15.42 17.52 13.62
CA CYS A 245 -13.99 17.41 13.37
C CYS A 245 -13.23 17.71 14.67
N MET A 246 -11.97 17.27 14.76
CA MET A 246 -11.13 17.59 15.90
C MET A 246 -9.66 17.58 15.48
N ILE A 247 -8.94 18.62 15.89
CA ILE A 247 -7.49 18.64 15.74
C ILE A 247 -6.87 17.65 16.72
N LEU A 248 -6.00 16.78 16.23
CA LEU A 248 -5.14 15.92 17.02
C LEU A 248 -3.70 16.17 16.58
N THR A 249 -2.86 16.76 17.44
CA THR A 249 -1.42 16.90 17.17
C THR A 249 -0.76 15.53 17.03
N PRO A 250 0.39 15.41 16.33
CA PRO A 250 1.21 14.20 16.37
C PRO A 250 1.54 13.76 17.80
N LYS A 251 1.87 14.71 18.68
CA LYS A 251 2.14 14.46 20.10
C LYS A 251 0.92 13.87 20.82
N GLN A 252 -0.28 14.39 20.58
CA GLN A 252 -1.51 13.86 21.16
C GLN A 252 -1.82 12.47 20.60
N GLU A 253 -1.62 12.22 19.30
CA GLU A 253 -1.81 10.91 18.70
C GLU A 253 -0.84 9.88 19.30
N VAL A 254 0.43 10.24 19.48
CA VAL A 254 1.44 9.41 20.16
C VAL A 254 0.99 9.05 21.58
N ASN A 255 0.58 10.03 22.38
CA ASN A 255 0.12 9.80 23.74
C ASN A 255 -1.13 8.91 23.77
N LEU A 256 -2.13 9.22 22.94
CA LEU A 256 -3.36 8.45 22.85
C LEU A 256 -3.10 7.01 22.40
N ALA A 257 -2.24 6.81 21.39
CA ALA A 257 -1.87 5.49 20.88
C ALA A 257 -1.24 4.60 21.95
N GLN A 258 -0.43 5.15 22.86
CA GLN A 258 0.13 4.40 23.97
C GLN A 258 -0.96 3.85 24.90
N HIS A 259 -1.96 4.68 25.24
CA HIS A 259 -3.06 4.27 26.10
C HIS A 259 -4.03 3.32 25.41
N VAL A 260 -4.33 3.54 24.13
CA VAL A 260 -5.16 2.64 23.31
C VAL A 260 -4.49 1.28 23.20
N ARG A 261 -3.19 1.22 22.89
CA ARG A 261 -2.44 -0.05 22.77
C ARG A 261 -2.51 -0.89 24.04
N VAL A 262 -2.28 -0.28 25.22
CA VAL A 262 -2.31 -1.00 26.50
C VAL A 262 -3.70 -1.57 26.80
N ARG A 263 -4.77 -0.81 26.51
CA ARG A 263 -6.15 -1.26 26.69
C ARG A 263 -6.53 -2.35 25.70
N LEU A 264 -6.18 -2.15 24.44
CA LEU A 264 -6.45 -3.09 23.35
C LEU A 264 -5.80 -4.44 23.61
N GLN A 265 -4.56 -4.48 24.10
CA GLN A 265 -3.88 -5.74 24.48
C GLN A 265 -4.61 -6.55 25.56
N ARG A 266 -5.42 -5.89 26.40
CA ARG A 266 -6.18 -6.51 27.49
C ARG A 266 -7.63 -6.79 27.12
N SER A 267 -8.12 -6.24 26.00
CA SER A 267 -9.51 -6.38 25.56
C SER A 267 -9.72 -7.62 24.70
N ILE A 268 -10.98 -7.98 24.49
CA ILE A 268 -11.34 -9.04 23.53
C ILE A 268 -11.07 -8.62 22.08
N ALA A 269 -10.90 -7.31 21.82
CA ALA A 269 -10.61 -6.74 20.51
C ALA A 269 -9.10 -6.63 20.20
N LYS A 270 -8.22 -7.27 20.98
CA LYS A 270 -6.74 -7.21 20.87
C LYS A 270 -6.09 -7.43 19.49
N HIS A 271 -6.86 -7.88 18.50
CA HIS A 271 -6.40 -8.12 17.14
C HIS A 271 -6.69 -6.95 16.17
N THR A 272 -7.38 -5.90 16.61
CA THR A 272 -7.52 -4.67 15.83
C THR A 272 -6.15 -4.00 15.69
N LYS A 273 -5.81 -3.57 14.48
CA LYS A 273 -4.56 -2.86 14.17
C LYS A 273 -4.78 -1.36 14.24
N LEU A 274 -3.77 -0.60 14.67
CA LEU A 274 -3.81 0.86 14.61
C LEU A 274 -3.23 1.36 13.28
N LEU A 275 -3.87 2.35 12.68
CA LEU A 275 -3.37 3.11 11.53
C LEU A 275 -3.11 4.55 11.97
N ALA A 276 -1.93 5.08 11.65
CA ALA A 276 -1.59 6.47 11.94
C ALA A 276 -2.23 7.42 10.90
N TYR A 277 -2.35 8.69 11.28
CA TYR A 277 -2.70 9.82 10.39
C TYR A 277 -4.16 9.91 9.93
N ASP A 278 -4.60 9.18 8.89
CA ASP A 278 -5.98 9.27 8.33
C ASP A 278 -6.31 10.66 7.73
N HIS A 279 -5.40 11.20 6.91
CA HIS A 279 -5.56 12.50 6.25
C HIS A 279 -4.79 12.60 4.92
N ASN A 280 -4.78 13.79 4.31
CA ASN A 280 -4.36 14.00 2.91
C ASN A 280 -2.87 13.72 2.67
N TRP A 281 -2.53 13.30 1.44
CA TRP A 281 -1.14 13.14 1.00
C TRP A 281 -0.31 14.43 1.12
N GLY A 282 -0.96 15.58 1.03
CA GLY A 282 -0.36 16.90 1.22
C GLY A 282 -1.44 17.96 1.44
N PHE A 283 -1.11 19.20 1.12
CA PHE A 283 -2.07 20.30 1.18
C PHE A 283 -3.12 20.18 0.06
N SER A 284 -4.37 20.52 0.36
CA SER A 284 -5.42 20.67 -0.66
C SER A 284 -5.26 21.97 -1.45
N ASP A 285 -5.94 22.09 -2.60
CA ASP A 285 -5.93 23.31 -3.42
C ASP A 285 -6.46 24.54 -2.65
N PHE A 286 -7.44 24.32 -1.77
CA PHE A 286 -7.98 25.36 -0.90
C PHE A 286 -6.95 25.83 0.14
N GLU A 287 -6.23 24.90 0.76
CA GLU A 287 -5.13 25.21 1.69
C GLU A 287 -3.96 25.91 0.97
N SER A 288 -3.69 25.51 -0.28
CA SER A 288 -2.67 26.12 -1.14
C SER A 288 -3.05 27.54 -1.60
N PHE A 289 -4.32 27.80 -1.90
CA PHE A 289 -4.82 29.14 -2.24
C PHE A 289 -4.74 30.10 -1.05
N ILE A 290 -5.13 29.65 0.15
CA ILE A 290 -4.94 30.43 1.38
C ILE A 290 -3.45 30.69 1.59
N GLN A 291 -2.58 29.72 1.28
CA GLN A 291 -1.14 29.90 1.36
C GLN A 291 -0.63 31.02 0.46
N TRP A 292 -1.11 31.12 -0.77
CA TRP A 292 -0.81 32.24 -1.65
C TRP A 292 -1.34 33.58 -1.13
N CYS A 293 -2.58 33.61 -0.62
CA CYS A 293 -3.18 34.83 -0.09
C CYS A 293 -2.43 35.37 1.14
N VAL A 294 -2.02 34.49 2.06
CA VAL A 294 -1.27 34.92 3.25
C VAL A 294 0.18 35.28 2.90
N LEU A 295 0.82 34.59 1.93
CA LEU A 295 2.14 34.98 1.42
C LEU A 295 2.09 36.37 0.77
N LEU A 296 1.03 36.66 0.01
CA LEU A 296 0.78 38.00 -0.53
C LEU A 296 0.59 39.03 0.59
N ILE A 297 -0.18 38.72 1.64
CA ILE A 297 -0.37 39.61 2.80
C ILE A 297 0.94 39.85 3.57
N LEU A 298 1.85 38.88 3.64
CA LEU A 298 3.15 38.99 4.32
C LEU A 298 4.22 39.71 3.47
N ILE A 299 4.23 39.49 2.15
CA ILE A 299 5.27 39.97 1.23
C ILE A 299 4.93 41.35 0.65
N VAL A 300 3.66 41.63 0.34
CA VAL A 300 3.23 42.91 -0.28
C VAL A 300 3.59 44.12 0.58
N PRO A 301 3.43 44.11 1.92
CA PRO A 301 3.87 45.22 2.77
C PRO A 301 5.40 45.40 2.74
N GLN A 302 6.17 44.31 2.69
CA GLN A 302 7.64 44.36 2.66
C GLN A 302 8.18 44.88 1.33
N PHE A 303 7.56 44.49 0.20
CA PHE A 303 7.88 45.04 -1.12
C PHE A 303 7.48 46.50 -1.26
N LEU A 304 6.33 46.91 -0.72
CA LEU A 304 5.94 48.32 -0.63
C LEU A 304 6.94 49.11 0.24
N LEU A 305 7.41 48.55 1.36
CA LEU A 305 8.43 49.16 2.21
C LEU A 305 9.77 49.33 1.47
N ILE A 306 10.24 48.29 0.76
CA ILE A 306 11.47 48.32 -0.03
C ILE A 306 11.37 49.31 -1.19
N CYS A 307 10.24 49.34 -1.91
CA CYS A 307 10.00 50.30 -2.99
C CYS A 307 9.96 51.74 -2.47
N ILE A 308 9.36 51.99 -1.30
CA ILE A 308 9.28 53.32 -0.68
C ILE A 308 10.65 53.77 -0.14
N VAL A 309 11.42 52.87 0.49
CA VAL A 309 12.80 53.15 0.95
C VAL A 309 13.72 53.42 -0.25
N CYS A 310 13.62 52.63 -1.32
CA CYS A 310 14.39 52.85 -2.55
C CYS A 310 13.99 54.15 -3.30
N HIS A 311 12.73 54.59 -3.21
CA HIS A 311 12.29 55.88 -3.77
C HIS A 311 12.73 57.08 -2.92
N CYS A 312 12.79 56.91 -1.59
CA CYS A 312 13.24 57.97 -0.68
C CYS A 312 14.76 58.17 -0.66
N PHE A 313 15.55 57.17 -1.09
CA PHE A 313 17.02 57.20 -1.07
C PHE A 313 17.70 57.39 -2.43
N ARG A 314 17.00 57.77 -3.51
CA ARG A 314 17.69 58.19 -4.75
C ARG A 314 18.25 59.61 -4.61
N PRO A 315 19.58 59.83 -4.68
CA PRO A 315 20.10 61.14 -5.04
C PRO A 315 19.80 61.38 -6.52
N ASN A 316 19.38 62.59 -6.87
CA ASN A 316 19.18 63.03 -8.25
C ASN A 316 20.40 62.69 -9.13
N ILE A 317 20.22 61.74 -10.06
CA ILE A 317 21.12 61.55 -11.19
C ILE A 317 20.31 61.87 -12.44
N ASN A 318 20.58 63.06 -13.00
CA ASN A 318 20.14 63.44 -14.34
C ASN A 318 20.97 62.64 -15.36
N GLY A 319 20.32 61.77 -16.13
CA GLY A 319 20.93 61.08 -17.26
C GLY A 319 19.93 60.16 -17.95
N HIS A 320 19.68 60.42 -19.24
CA HIS A 320 18.73 59.70 -20.11
C HIS A 320 18.95 58.18 -20.20
N LEU A 321 17.83 57.41 -20.18
CA LEU A 321 17.46 56.24 -21.02
C LEU A 321 16.49 55.30 -20.27
N PRO A 322 15.76 54.37 -20.94
CA PRO A 322 14.54 54.57 -21.72
C PRO A 322 13.31 53.86 -21.10
N THR A 323 12.14 54.11 -21.69
CA THR A 323 10.87 53.40 -21.47
C THR A 323 11.02 51.87 -21.40
N VAL A 324 10.64 51.26 -20.28
CA VAL A 324 10.38 49.81 -20.18
C VAL A 324 9.06 49.57 -19.45
N TYR A 325 8.25 48.72 -20.10
CA TYR A 325 6.88 48.33 -19.81
C TYR A 325 6.59 47.94 -18.36
N SER A 326 5.45 48.45 -17.86
CA SER A 326 4.60 47.74 -16.91
C SER A 326 4.10 46.43 -17.54
N ARG A 327 4.70 45.30 -17.16
CA ARG A 327 4.09 43.98 -17.29
C ARG A 327 3.81 43.44 -15.89
N VAL A 328 2.53 43.50 -15.50
CA VAL A 328 1.97 42.58 -14.52
C VAL A 328 2.02 41.20 -15.18
N ILE A 329 2.84 40.30 -14.66
CA ILE A 329 2.84 38.89 -15.08
C ILE A 329 1.69 38.24 -14.33
N VAL A 330 0.63 37.91 -15.06
CA VAL A 330 -0.30 36.83 -14.69
C VAL A 330 0.40 35.55 -15.10
N MET A 331 0.85 34.75 -14.13
CA MET A 331 1.31 33.39 -14.41
C MET A 331 0.09 32.49 -14.52
N GLY A 332 -0.10 31.91 -15.71
CA GLY A 332 -1.02 30.81 -15.94
C GLY A 332 -0.43 29.50 -15.42
N GLU A 333 -1.35 28.57 -15.17
CA GLU A 333 -1.11 27.16 -14.88
C GLU A 333 -0.18 26.54 -15.94
N ASP A 334 1.05 26.23 -15.55
CA ASP A 334 1.85 25.09 -16.02
C ASP A 334 3.24 25.18 -15.38
N GLY A 335 3.58 24.19 -14.55
CA GLY A 335 4.85 24.12 -13.84
C GLY A 335 6.03 23.84 -14.77
N GLY A 336 7.04 24.69 -14.71
CA GLY A 336 8.34 24.46 -15.34
C GLY A 336 9.44 25.23 -14.60
N ALA A 337 10.06 24.59 -13.60
CA ALA A 337 11.26 25.11 -12.97
C ALA A 337 12.47 24.91 -13.90
N LEU A 338 13.11 26.01 -14.32
CA LEU A 338 14.50 26.02 -14.77
C LEU A 338 15.30 26.89 -13.79
N LEU A 339 15.89 26.23 -12.80
CA LEU A 339 17.05 26.74 -12.08
C LEU A 339 18.29 26.37 -12.89
N GLY A 340 19.05 27.39 -13.32
CA GLY A 340 20.33 27.23 -14.01
C GLY A 340 21.13 28.53 -13.95
N ASP A 341 22.05 28.59 -12.99
CA ASP A 341 23.34 29.28 -12.96
C ASP A 341 23.49 30.66 -13.66
N ALA A 342 23.53 31.73 -12.85
CA ALA A 342 24.36 32.92 -13.12
C ALA A 342 24.44 33.86 -11.89
N CYS A 343 25.11 33.44 -10.82
CA CYS A 343 25.57 34.37 -9.78
C CYS A 343 26.95 33.95 -9.24
N LEU A 344 27.91 33.87 -10.16
CA LEU A 344 29.34 33.70 -9.85
C LEU A 344 30.14 34.28 -11.01
N GLN A 345 30.17 35.60 -11.11
CA GLN A 345 31.23 36.38 -11.79
C GLN A 345 30.92 37.88 -11.68
N GLN A 346 31.40 38.52 -10.62
CA GLN A 346 31.93 39.90 -10.65
C GLN A 346 32.46 40.31 -9.26
N GLU A 347 33.36 39.52 -8.70
CA GLU A 347 34.39 40.04 -7.79
C GLU A 347 35.72 39.99 -8.53
N THR A 348 36.11 41.10 -9.15
CA THR A 348 37.50 41.57 -9.32
C THR A 348 37.49 42.81 -10.21
N SER A 349 37.49 44.00 -9.59
CA SER A 349 38.33 45.15 -9.95
C SER A 349 37.72 46.45 -9.40
N MET A 350 38.22 46.95 -8.28
CA MET A 350 38.44 48.39 -8.06
C MET A 350 39.36 48.54 -6.84
N ARG A 351 40.66 48.36 -7.08
CA ARG A 351 41.74 49.04 -6.36
C ARG A 351 42.06 50.33 -7.13
N GLU A 352 42.39 51.37 -6.37
CA GLU A 352 42.96 52.66 -6.81
C GLU A 352 41.94 53.56 -7.56
N VAL A 353 41.61 54.77 -7.12
CA VAL A 353 42.49 55.94 -7.08
C VAL A 353 41.98 56.97 -6.04
N LYS A 354 42.88 57.41 -5.15
CA LYS A 354 42.81 58.69 -4.43
C LYS A 354 43.87 59.60 -5.07
N ALA A 355 43.51 60.79 -5.55
CA ALA A 355 44.27 62.06 -5.42
C ALA A 355 43.85 63.13 -6.43
N ALA A 356 43.78 64.39 -5.93
CA ALA A 356 43.77 65.67 -6.64
C ALA A 356 42.56 65.94 -7.57
N GLY A 357 41.96 67.13 -7.66
CA GLY A 357 42.23 68.46 -7.15
C GLY A 357 41.34 69.43 -7.97
N GLN A 358 41.06 70.61 -7.39
CA GLN A 358 40.60 71.83 -8.06
C GLN A 358 39.14 71.93 -8.57
N LEU A 359 38.47 72.98 -8.02
CA LEU A 359 37.31 73.69 -8.56
C LEU A 359 37.62 74.32 -9.93
N PRO A 360 36.60 74.67 -10.74
CA PRO A 360 36.19 76.07 -10.72
C PRO A 360 34.67 76.34 -10.79
N HIS A 361 34.39 77.57 -10.40
CA HIS A 361 33.15 78.34 -10.41
C HIS A 361 32.31 78.25 -11.69
N ASP A 362 30.99 78.37 -11.52
CA ASP A 362 30.19 79.27 -12.35
C ASP A 362 29.09 79.96 -11.52
N ASP A 363 28.94 81.25 -11.81
CA ASP A 363 28.05 82.24 -11.23
C ASP A 363 26.69 82.20 -11.91
N SER A 364 25.62 82.16 -11.11
CA SER A 364 24.44 83.02 -11.33
C SER A 364 23.42 82.74 -10.24
N GLY A 365 23.38 83.65 -9.27
CA GLY A 365 22.61 83.49 -8.06
C GLY A 365 21.10 83.43 -8.32
N HIS A 366 20.46 82.43 -7.74
CA HIS A 366 19.13 82.53 -7.15
C HIS A 366 19.16 81.77 -5.82
N ARG A 367 18.95 82.48 -4.71
CA ARG A 367 18.68 81.86 -3.41
C ARG A 367 17.28 81.22 -3.46
N ALA A 368 17.20 79.91 -3.54
CA ALA A 368 16.05 79.15 -3.05
C ALA A 368 16.49 78.38 -1.81
N ARG A 369 15.94 78.77 -0.65
CA ARG A 369 16.13 78.11 0.63
C ARG A 369 15.76 76.63 0.53
N CYS A 370 16.63 75.78 1.08
CA CYS A 370 16.26 74.43 1.49
C CYS A 370 15.03 74.50 2.41
N CYS A 371 13.94 73.87 1.98
CA CYS A 371 12.89 73.37 2.87
C CYS A 371 12.79 71.84 2.67
N CYS A 372 13.86 71.11 2.98
CA CYS A 372 13.71 69.74 3.46
C CYS A 372 13.33 69.86 4.94
N GLY A 373 12.04 69.81 5.25
CA GLY A 373 11.60 70.01 6.63
C GLY A 373 10.27 69.32 6.91
N SER A 374 10.35 68.23 7.69
CA SER A 374 9.28 67.64 8.51
C SER A 374 8.10 66.94 7.82
N SER A 375 7.68 67.32 6.61
CA SER A 375 6.49 66.74 5.96
C SER A 375 6.74 65.37 5.29
N CYS A 376 7.89 65.15 4.62
CA CYS A 376 8.20 63.83 4.04
C CYS A 376 8.55 62.77 5.08
N ALA A 377 9.26 63.14 6.16
CA ALA A 377 9.58 62.20 7.24
C ALA A 377 8.34 61.82 8.06
N MET A 378 7.42 62.77 8.30
CA MET A 378 6.12 62.46 8.93
C MET A 378 5.17 61.71 7.99
N ALA A 379 5.20 61.96 6.67
CA ALA A 379 4.41 61.20 5.71
C ALA A 379 4.92 59.76 5.58
N ALA A 380 6.25 59.55 5.50
CA ALA A 380 6.85 58.23 5.50
C ALA A 380 6.59 57.49 6.83
N ALA A 381 6.75 58.16 7.98
CA ALA A 381 6.43 57.55 9.28
C ALA A 381 4.93 57.25 9.46
N ARG A 382 4.03 58.08 8.93
CA ARG A 382 2.57 57.81 8.92
C ARG A 382 2.21 56.68 7.98
N ILE A 383 2.84 56.58 6.81
CA ILE A 383 2.60 55.49 5.85
C ILE A 383 3.16 54.17 6.38
N ILE A 384 4.33 54.19 7.03
CA ILE A 384 4.89 53.02 7.74
C ILE A 384 3.97 52.62 8.90
N CYS A 385 3.50 53.57 9.73
CA CYS A 385 2.53 53.27 10.78
C CYS A 385 1.18 52.76 10.24
N ILE A 386 0.73 53.23 9.07
CA ILE A 386 -0.51 52.74 8.44
C ILE A 386 -0.27 51.37 7.82
N ALA A 387 0.89 51.09 7.23
CA ALA A 387 1.24 49.78 6.71
C ALA A 387 1.42 48.76 7.84
N ASP A 388 2.09 49.14 8.93
CA ASP A 388 2.19 48.34 10.15
C ASP A 388 0.83 48.16 10.81
N ALA A 389 0.01 49.22 10.92
CA ALA A 389 -1.34 49.10 11.45
C ALA A 389 -2.22 48.22 10.56
N LEU A 390 -2.15 48.33 9.24
CA LEU A 390 -2.87 47.45 8.32
C LEU A 390 -2.34 46.03 8.39
N PHE A 391 -1.03 45.80 8.54
CA PHE A 391 -0.44 44.48 8.76
C PHE A 391 -0.95 43.88 10.08
N PHE A 392 -0.88 44.63 11.17
CA PHE A 392 -1.39 44.22 12.48
C PHE A 392 -2.90 44.00 12.48
N PHE A 393 -3.68 44.84 11.79
CA PHE A 393 -5.12 44.70 11.66
C PHE A 393 -5.50 43.53 10.76
N SER A 394 -4.74 43.26 9.71
CA SER A 394 -4.91 42.08 8.84
C SER A 394 -4.56 40.81 9.58
N LEU A 395 -3.48 40.83 10.37
CA LEU A 395 -3.05 39.72 11.22
C LEU A 395 -4.03 39.50 12.37
N GLN A 396 -4.53 40.55 13.01
CA GLN A 396 -5.59 40.46 14.03
C GLN A 396 -6.91 39.99 13.42
N TRP A 397 -7.28 40.49 12.24
CA TRP A 397 -8.49 40.05 11.55
C TRP A 397 -8.38 38.59 11.11
N ALA A 398 -7.23 38.15 10.59
CA ALA A 398 -6.98 36.76 10.22
C ALA A 398 -6.92 35.84 11.46
N THR A 399 -6.24 36.24 12.53
CA THR A 399 -6.20 35.47 13.80
C THR A 399 -7.53 35.45 14.53
N HIS A 400 -8.37 36.47 14.36
CA HIS A 400 -9.70 36.54 14.99
C HIS A 400 -10.76 35.77 14.21
N ASN A 401 -10.72 35.80 12.87
CA ASN A 401 -11.69 35.09 12.03
C ASN A 401 -11.25 33.65 11.70
N TYR A 402 -9.96 33.33 11.79
CA TYR A 402 -9.39 31.99 11.51
C TYR A 402 -8.37 31.53 12.59
N PRO A 403 -8.74 31.53 13.89
CA PRO A 403 -7.82 31.27 15.00
C PRO A 403 -7.20 29.86 14.99
N THR A 404 -7.84 28.88 14.35
CA THR A 404 -7.39 27.49 14.25
C THR A 404 -6.56 27.18 13.00
N PHE A 405 -6.57 28.05 11.98
CA PHE A 405 -5.93 27.80 10.68
C PHE A 405 -4.48 28.34 10.60
N LEU A 406 -4.13 29.37 11.38
CA LEU A 406 -2.80 29.98 11.38
C LEU A 406 -1.66 29.11 11.97
N PRO A 407 -1.86 28.22 12.96
CA PRO A 407 -0.78 27.38 13.51
C PRO A 407 -0.22 26.36 12.51
N GLY A 408 -1.07 25.73 11.68
CA GLY A 408 -0.61 24.89 10.57
C GLY A 408 0.21 25.67 9.53
N TYR A 409 -0.13 26.94 9.34
CA TYR A 409 0.47 27.83 8.34
C TYR A 409 1.87 28.38 8.71
N LEU A 410 2.16 28.57 10.00
CA LEU A 410 3.46 29.08 10.50
C LEU A 410 4.47 27.97 10.83
N GLY A 411 4.23 26.73 10.36
CA GLY A 411 5.12 25.59 10.58
C GLY A 411 4.99 24.94 11.96
N GLN A 412 3.83 25.06 12.64
CA GLN A 412 3.63 24.43 13.95
C GLN A 412 2.83 23.10 13.89
N PHE A 413 2.24 22.73 12.75
CA PHE A 413 1.57 21.44 12.56
C PHE A 413 2.04 20.75 11.27
N PRO A 414 2.62 19.54 11.35
CA PRO A 414 3.04 18.80 10.16
C PRO A 414 1.81 18.30 9.39
N MET A 415 1.90 18.26 8.05
CA MET A 415 0.88 17.76 7.12
C MET A 415 1.52 16.87 6.06
N GLY A 416 0.73 16.10 5.33
CA GLY A 416 1.22 15.13 4.36
C GLY A 416 2.14 14.10 5.05
N PRO A 417 3.27 13.69 4.44
CA PRO A 417 4.13 12.68 5.03
C PRO A 417 4.77 13.09 6.35
N ALA A 418 4.97 14.40 6.60
CA ALA A 418 5.64 14.87 7.82
C ALA A 418 4.91 14.44 9.11
N TYR A 419 3.57 14.40 9.09
CA TYR A 419 2.77 14.05 10.26
C TYR A 419 2.98 12.58 10.69
N PRO A 420 2.68 11.56 9.84
CA PRO A 420 2.86 10.18 10.23
C PRO A 420 4.32 9.88 10.53
N LEU A 421 5.29 10.53 9.87
CA LEU A 421 6.70 10.35 10.19
C LEU A 421 7.06 10.82 11.60
N GLU A 422 6.50 11.92 12.08
CA GLU A 422 6.69 12.37 13.46
C GLU A 422 6.10 11.35 14.46
N VAL A 423 4.89 10.87 14.20
CA VAL A 423 4.24 9.84 15.02
C VAL A 423 5.05 8.53 15.04
N LEU A 424 5.50 8.06 13.87
CA LEU A 424 6.23 6.81 13.72
C LEU A 424 7.65 6.86 14.28
N ASN A 425 8.32 8.01 14.24
CA ASN A 425 9.63 8.23 14.88
C ASN A 425 9.57 8.22 16.42
N SER A 426 8.37 8.25 17.01
CA SER A 426 8.18 8.26 18.45
C SER A 426 8.27 6.86 19.08
N THR A 427 8.25 6.81 20.43
CA THR A 427 8.14 5.54 21.17
C THR A 427 6.83 4.79 20.93
N ALA A 428 5.80 5.46 20.42
CA ALA A 428 4.53 4.83 20.06
C ALA A 428 4.51 4.28 18.63
N GLY A 429 5.53 4.52 17.80
CA GLY A 429 5.54 4.09 16.39
C GLY A 429 5.27 2.59 16.20
N GLN A 430 5.79 1.75 17.10
CA GLN A 430 5.57 0.30 17.09
C GLN A 430 4.12 -0.12 17.41
N ALA A 431 3.25 0.80 17.83
CA ALA A 431 1.83 0.53 18.05
C ALA A 431 1.05 0.44 16.74
N PHE A 432 1.56 1.06 15.68
CA PHE A 432 0.88 1.17 14.39
C PHE A 432 1.28 0.03 13.46
N ALA A 433 0.30 -0.49 12.73
CA ALA A 433 0.51 -1.50 11.68
C ALA A 433 0.56 -0.88 10.28
N GLY A 434 0.24 0.41 10.17
CA GLY A 434 0.15 1.11 8.91
C GLY A 434 -0.18 2.59 9.04
N VAL A 435 -0.35 3.24 7.90
CA VAL A 435 -0.75 4.65 7.77
C VAL A 435 -1.98 4.74 6.86
N ALA A 436 -2.94 5.57 7.28
CA ALA A 436 -4.16 5.86 6.56
C ALA A 436 -4.05 7.21 5.83
N TRP A 437 -4.59 7.29 4.61
CA TRP A 437 -4.44 8.43 3.71
C TRP A 437 -5.75 8.79 3.00
N HIS A 438 -5.93 10.09 2.77
CA HIS A 438 -7.01 10.67 1.99
C HIS A 438 -6.50 11.31 0.69
N CYS A 439 -7.38 11.45 -0.31
CA CYS A 439 -7.03 11.90 -1.66
C CYS A 439 -7.34 13.38 -1.95
N TYR A 440 -7.75 14.18 -0.95
CA TYR A 440 -8.27 15.54 -1.20
C TYR A 440 -7.18 16.58 -1.49
N GLY A 441 -5.92 16.23 -1.27
CA GLY A 441 -4.78 17.12 -1.49
C GLY A 441 -3.44 16.39 -1.52
N GLY A 442 -2.48 16.94 -2.25
CA GLY A 442 -1.16 16.38 -2.46
C GLY A 442 -1.12 15.24 -3.48
N ASP A 443 -0.06 14.43 -3.40
CA ASP A 443 0.25 13.38 -4.38
C ASP A 443 0.56 12.04 -3.69
N ALA A 444 0.12 10.94 -4.30
CA ALA A 444 0.28 9.59 -3.77
C ALA A 444 1.73 9.21 -3.44
N SER A 445 2.74 9.87 -4.02
CA SER A 445 4.16 9.69 -3.67
C SER A 445 4.49 9.96 -2.21
N ALA A 446 3.66 10.70 -1.47
CA ALA A 446 3.77 10.84 -0.01
C ALA A 446 3.76 9.48 0.70
N MET A 447 2.96 8.51 0.21
CA MET A 447 2.93 7.15 0.76
C MET A 447 4.27 6.43 0.54
N SER A 448 4.89 6.62 -0.63
CA SER A 448 6.22 6.08 -0.94
C SER A 448 7.31 6.68 -0.07
N GLU A 449 7.22 7.97 0.28
CA GLU A 449 8.14 8.58 1.24
C GLU A 449 8.09 7.85 2.59
N VAL A 450 6.89 7.60 3.12
CA VAL A 450 6.71 6.88 4.39
C VAL A 450 7.13 5.42 4.26
N ALA A 451 6.70 4.72 3.21
CA ALA A 451 7.02 3.32 2.98
C ALA A 451 8.53 3.08 2.77
N SER A 452 9.26 4.05 2.22
CA SER A 452 10.72 3.95 2.08
C SER A 452 11.47 3.94 3.42
N ARG A 453 10.89 4.57 4.45
CA ARG A 453 11.45 4.64 5.81
C ARG A 453 10.93 3.51 6.70
N TYR A 454 9.69 3.08 6.46
CA TYR A 454 8.97 2.06 7.22
C TYR A 454 8.36 1.00 6.28
N PRO A 455 9.17 0.16 5.61
CA PRO A 455 8.71 -0.76 4.58
C PRO A 455 7.80 -1.89 5.08
N GLU A 456 7.80 -2.14 6.39
CA GLU A 456 6.92 -3.11 7.05
C GLU A 456 5.49 -2.61 7.27
N LEU A 457 5.25 -1.29 7.21
CA LEU A 457 3.96 -0.68 7.52
C LEU A 457 3.02 -0.66 6.30
N GLU A 458 1.76 -1.03 6.54
CA GLU A 458 0.71 -1.03 5.52
C GLU A 458 0.33 0.40 5.11
N GLN A 459 0.10 0.67 3.83
CA GLN A 459 -0.44 1.94 3.35
C GLN A 459 -1.89 1.74 2.92
N HIS A 460 -2.81 2.55 3.45
CA HIS A 460 -4.24 2.43 3.16
C HIS A 460 -4.78 3.78 2.70
N ILE A 461 -5.46 3.79 1.55
CA ILE A 461 -6.29 4.93 1.19
C ILE A 461 -7.67 4.66 1.80
N THR A 462 -8.00 5.43 2.83
CA THR A 462 -9.16 5.20 3.69
C THR A 462 -10.36 6.04 3.33
N GLU A 463 -10.16 7.13 2.60
CA GLU A 463 -11.23 8.02 2.16
C GLU A 463 -10.85 8.77 0.88
N CYS A 464 -11.85 8.95 0.00
CA CYS A 464 -11.71 9.79 -1.19
C CYS A 464 -13.08 10.20 -1.74
N SER A 465 -13.21 11.44 -2.20
CA SER A 465 -14.37 11.96 -2.93
C SER A 465 -13.92 13.10 -3.84
N TYR A 466 -14.32 13.10 -5.11
CA TYR A 466 -13.99 14.16 -6.07
C TYR A 466 -15.21 14.53 -6.91
N VAL A 467 -16.01 15.43 -6.38
CA VAL A 467 -17.26 15.89 -6.99
C VAL A 467 -17.26 17.43 -6.99
N PRO A 468 -17.81 18.08 -8.05
CA PRO A 468 -18.77 17.55 -9.02
C PRO A 468 -18.12 17.37 -10.40
N ARG A 469 -17.58 16.18 -10.71
CA ARG A 469 -17.16 15.80 -12.06
C ARG A 469 -18.26 14.99 -12.75
N SER A 470 -18.35 15.10 -14.08
CA SER A 470 -19.23 14.23 -14.88
C SER A 470 -18.75 12.78 -14.83
N PHE A 471 -19.60 11.81 -15.21
CA PHE A 471 -19.20 10.41 -15.31
C PHE A 471 -17.96 10.25 -16.20
N SER A 472 -17.98 10.87 -17.38
CA SER A 472 -16.91 10.82 -18.38
C SER A 472 -15.60 11.44 -17.90
N ASP A 473 -15.65 12.45 -17.03
CA ASP A 473 -14.45 13.07 -16.47
C ASP A 473 -13.91 12.28 -15.27
N TYR A 474 -14.81 11.74 -14.45
CA TYR A 474 -14.44 11.15 -13.17
C TYR A 474 -13.97 9.70 -13.27
N LEU A 475 -14.57 8.90 -14.15
CA LEU A 475 -14.18 7.49 -14.32
C LEU A 475 -12.68 7.33 -14.66
N PRO A 476 -12.14 7.95 -15.73
CA PRO A 476 -10.72 7.82 -16.05
C PRO A 476 -9.82 8.52 -15.02
N TYR A 477 -10.27 9.64 -14.43
CA TYR A 477 -9.51 10.35 -13.40
C TYR A 477 -9.34 9.52 -12.13
N SER A 478 -10.41 8.94 -11.60
CA SER A 478 -10.36 8.10 -10.40
C SER A 478 -9.46 6.88 -10.62
N GLN A 479 -9.47 6.27 -11.82
CA GLN A 479 -8.55 5.17 -12.11
C GLN A 479 -7.09 5.61 -12.01
N THR A 480 -6.70 6.71 -12.66
CA THR A 480 -5.29 7.10 -12.73
C THR A 480 -4.81 7.76 -11.44
N ALA A 481 -5.54 8.73 -10.92
CA ALA A 481 -5.14 9.56 -9.78
C ALA A 481 -5.35 8.88 -8.41
N LEU A 482 -6.24 7.90 -8.31
CA LEU A 482 -6.54 7.21 -7.04
C LEU A 482 -6.09 5.75 -7.07
N PHE A 483 -6.66 4.92 -7.94
CA PHE A 483 -6.39 3.48 -7.91
C PHE A 483 -4.96 3.16 -8.37
N MET A 484 -4.58 3.57 -9.58
CA MET A 484 -3.26 3.27 -10.16
C MET A 484 -2.15 4.01 -9.42
N ALA A 485 -2.31 5.32 -9.17
CA ALA A 485 -1.35 6.09 -8.38
C ALA A 485 -1.21 5.53 -6.96
N GLY A 486 -2.31 5.20 -6.30
CA GLY A 486 -2.28 4.61 -4.95
C GLY A 486 -1.53 3.28 -4.92
N VAL A 487 -1.87 2.36 -5.82
CA VAL A 487 -1.24 1.03 -5.89
C VAL A 487 0.24 1.12 -6.27
N ARG A 488 0.63 2.02 -7.17
CA ARG A 488 2.05 2.25 -7.47
C ARG A 488 2.82 2.79 -6.28
N ASN A 489 2.14 3.51 -5.38
CA ASN A 489 2.70 4.06 -4.15
C ASN A 489 2.29 3.23 -2.91
N HIS A 490 2.35 1.91 -3.03
CA HIS A 490 2.24 0.93 -1.94
C HIS A 490 0.87 0.76 -1.28
N ALA A 491 -0.20 1.39 -1.78
CA ALA A 491 -1.54 1.20 -1.21
C ALA A 491 -1.94 -0.28 -1.28
N LYS A 492 -2.35 -0.83 -0.13
CA LYS A 492 -2.93 -2.18 0.01
C LYS A 492 -4.44 -2.16 -0.06
N SER A 493 -5.08 -1.02 0.16
CA SER A 493 -6.51 -0.83 -0.03
C SER A 493 -6.86 0.56 -0.52
N VAL A 494 -7.98 0.66 -1.22
CA VAL A 494 -8.56 1.93 -1.68
C VAL A 494 -10.03 1.97 -1.32
N MET A 495 -10.45 3.01 -0.61
CA MET A 495 -11.84 3.22 -0.22
C MET A 495 -12.32 4.62 -0.61
N PHE A 496 -13.50 4.69 -1.22
CA PHE A 496 -14.22 5.95 -1.40
C PHE A 496 -14.92 6.39 -0.09
N TRP A 497 -15.44 7.62 -0.09
CA TRP A 497 -16.25 8.15 1.00
C TRP A 497 -17.63 7.47 1.06
N ASN A 498 -18.72 8.08 0.65
CA ASN A 498 -20.05 7.51 0.87
C ASN A 498 -20.32 6.25 0.01
N LEU A 499 -20.74 5.14 0.63
CA LEU A 499 -21.17 3.94 -0.09
C LEU A 499 -22.50 4.19 -0.82
N ALA A 500 -23.45 4.85 -0.17
CA ALA A 500 -24.75 5.18 -0.74
C ALA A 500 -25.22 6.57 -0.31
N ALA A 501 -25.97 7.24 -1.18
CA ALA A 501 -26.65 8.50 -0.88
C ALA A 501 -27.97 8.58 -1.66
N ASP A 502 -28.86 9.49 -1.30
CA ASP A 502 -30.04 9.81 -2.10
C ASP A 502 -29.69 10.71 -3.32
N GLU A 503 -30.70 11.07 -4.11
CA GLU A 503 -30.57 11.91 -5.30
C GLU A 503 -30.00 13.31 -5.03
N ASP A 504 -30.08 13.79 -3.78
CA ASP A 504 -29.60 15.10 -3.32
C ASP A 504 -28.26 15.00 -2.56
N ALA A 505 -27.58 13.85 -2.67
CA ALA A 505 -26.36 13.53 -1.94
C ALA A 505 -26.52 13.60 -0.40
N GLY A 506 -27.70 13.26 0.10
CA GLY A 506 -28.05 13.20 1.51
C GLY A 506 -28.39 11.79 2.02
N PRO A 507 -28.86 11.69 3.28
CA PRO A 507 -28.92 12.75 4.30
C PRO A 507 -27.53 13.23 4.74
N ARG A 508 -27.41 14.52 5.10
CA ARG A 508 -26.15 15.14 5.52
C ARG A 508 -26.40 16.29 6.52
N CYS A 509 -25.33 16.78 7.11
CA CYS A 509 -25.38 17.90 8.05
C CYS A 509 -25.88 19.20 7.39
N SER A 510 -26.46 20.07 8.22
CA SER A 510 -26.92 21.40 7.81
C SER A 510 -25.87 22.46 8.13
N GLY A 511 -25.48 23.27 7.13
CA GLY A 511 -24.46 24.32 7.27
C GLY A 511 -23.51 24.40 6.08
N GLY A 512 -22.75 25.49 5.96
CA GLY A 512 -21.85 25.76 4.83
C GLY A 512 -20.60 24.87 4.77
N SER A 513 -20.28 24.15 5.84
CA SER A 513 -19.09 23.28 5.95
C SER A 513 -19.37 21.81 5.58
N CYS A 514 -20.62 21.42 5.37
CA CYS A 514 -21.03 20.06 5.05
C CYS A 514 -20.88 19.79 3.56
N CYS A 515 -20.33 18.64 3.15
CA CYS A 515 -20.21 18.33 1.72
C CYS A 515 -21.59 18.22 1.04
N SER A 516 -21.92 19.20 0.20
CA SER A 516 -23.22 19.30 -0.48
C SER A 516 -23.29 18.56 -1.82
N ILE A 517 -22.16 18.02 -2.25
CA ILE A 517 -21.98 17.40 -3.58
C ILE A 517 -21.40 15.99 -3.50
N CYS A 518 -21.15 15.46 -2.29
CA CYS A 518 -20.54 14.15 -2.05
C CYS A 518 -21.51 13.00 -2.38
N LYS A 519 -21.54 12.63 -3.66
CA LYS A 519 -22.31 11.47 -4.14
C LYS A 519 -21.80 10.17 -3.50
N GLY A 520 -22.70 9.21 -3.37
CA GLY A 520 -22.33 7.85 -2.95
C GLY A 520 -21.80 7.02 -4.11
N VAL A 521 -21.21 5.86 -3.83
CA VAL A 521 -20.91 4.83 -4.83
C VAL A 521 -22.18 4.42 -5.59
N VAL A 522 -23.31 4.36 -4.89
CA VAL A 522 -24.65 4.20 -5.47
C VAL A 522 -25.58 5.31 -5.00
N THR A 523 -26.41 5.80 -5.91
CA THR A 523 -27.55 6.66 -5.61
C THR A 523 -28.79 5.78 -5.41
N VAL A 524 -29.43 5.92 -4.25
CA VAL A 524 -30.66 5.22 -3.86
C VAL A 524 -31.77 6.28 -3.78
N PRO A 525 -32.58 6.46 -4.83
CA PRO A 525 -33.60 7.51 -4.84
C PRO A 525 -34.57 7.40 -3.66
N SER A 526 -34.99 8.54 -3.11
CA SER A 526 -35.90 8.58 -1.97
C SER A 526 -37.26 7.92 -2.26
N ASP A 527 -37.67 7.86 -3.53
CA ASP A 527 -38.89 7.23 -4.01
C ASP A 527 -38.69 5.83 -4.60
N VAL A 528 -37.49 5.23 -4.49
CA VAL A 528 -37.13 3.92 -5.05
C VAL A 528 -38.19 2.83 -4.81
N LYS A 529 -38.52 2.06 -5.86
CA LYS A 529 -39.51 0.96 -5.80
C LYS A 529 -38.94 -0.37 -6.21
N ALA A 530 -37.98 -0.39 -7.13
CA ALA A 530 -37.36 -1.59 -7.65
C ALA A 530 -35.86 -1.41 -7.86
N ALA A 531 -35.13 -2.53 -7.99
CA ALA A 531 -33.68 -2.51 -8.18
C ALA A 531 -33.24 -1.77 -9.46
N GLY A 532 -34.10 -1.71 -10.48
CA GLY A 532 -33.84 -0.97 -11.72
C GLY A 532 -33.86 0.54 -11.57
N ASP A 533 -34.36 1.08 -10.45
CA ASP A 533 -34.36 2.52 -10.17
C ASP A 533 -33.04 2.98 -9.51
N LEU A 534 -32.17 2.05 -9.10
CA LEU A 534 -30.86 2.35 -8.52
C LEU A 534 -29.93 2.94 -9.59
N HIS A 535 -29.16 3.95 -9.22
CA HIS A 535 -28.18 4.57 -10.12
C HIS A 535 -26.76 4.36 -9.59
N TYR A 536 -25.94 3.60 -10.31
CA TYR A 536 -24.55 3.34 -9.96
C TYR A 536 -23.66 4.45 -10.52
N ASN A 537 -22.92 5.14 -9.66
CA ASN A 537 -22.08 6.26 -10.07
C ASN A 537 -20.72 5.79 -10.61
N ALA A 538 -19.90 6.70 -11.16
CA ALA A 538 -18.59 6.35 -11.72
C ALA A 538 -17.67 5.66 -10.67
N GLU A 539 -17.81 5.99 -9.39
CA GLU A 539 -17.17 5.34 -8.26
C GLU A 539 -17.43 3.82 -8.24
N PHE A 540 -18.67 3.41 -8.51
CA PHE A 540 -19.06 2.00 -8.55
C PHE A 540 -18.28 1.25 -9.62
N TYR A 541 -18.26 1.80 -10.84
CA TYR A 541 -17.55 1.19 -11.95
C TYR A 541 -16.04 1.21 -11.72
N ALA A 542 -15.52 2.29 -11.14
CA ALA A 542 -14.11 2.38 -10.80
C ALA A 542 -13.70 1.28 -9.80
N LEU A 543 -14.48 1.07 -8.73
CA LEU A 543 -14.29 -0.03 -7.79
C LEU A 543 -14.41 -1.40 -8.48
N ALA A 544 -15.46 -1.59 -9.28
CA ALA A 544 -15.78 -2.87 -9.92
C ALA A 544 -14.62 -3.42 -10.77
N HIS A 545 -13.90 -2.55 -11.48
CA HIS A 545 -12.75 -2.91 -12.30
C HIS A 545 -11.56 -3.49 -11.49
N HIS A 546 -11.55 -3.32 -10.16
CA HIS A 546 -10.57 -3.91 -9.25
C HIS A 546 -11.20 -4.97 -8.35
N SER A 547 -12.24 -4.63 -7.59
CA SER A 547 -12.79 -5.50 -6.52
C SER A 547 -13.39 -6.80 -7.04
N ALA A 548 -14.02 -6.80 -8.22
CA ALA A 548 -14.65 -7.99 -8.78
C ALA A 548 -13.62 -9.04 -9.24
N PHE A 549 -12.39 -8.58 -9.53
CA PHE A 549 -11.34 -9.40 -10.13
C PHE A 549 -10.19 -9.70 -9.17
N LEU A 550 -10.17 -9.13 -7.97
CA LEU A 550 -9.07 -9.28 -7.03
C LEU A 550 -9.56 -9.89 -5.71
N ASP A 551 -8.97 -11.03 -5.35
CA ASP A 551 -9.17 -11.65 -4.05
C ASP A 551 -8.25 -11.01 -2.98
N ALA A 552 -8.59 -11.24 -1.71
CA ALA A 552 -7.71 -10.89 -0.61
C ALA A 552 -6.48 -11.83 -0.62
N GLY A 553 -5.39 -11.38 -1.21
CA GLY A 553 -4.23 -12.22 -1.52
C GLY A 553 -3.60 -11.91 -2.87
N SER A 554 -4.35 -11.24 -3.74
CA SER A 554 -3.85 -10.74 -5.02
C SER A 554 -2.70 -9.77 -4.80
N GLN A 555 -1.69 -9.81 -5.67
CA GLN A 555 -0.49 -8.98 -5.56
C GLN A 555 -0.38 -8.02 -6.72
N HIS A 556 -0.04 -6.77 -6.41
CA HIS A 556 0.43 -5.83 -7.41
C HIS A 556 1.71 -6.39 -8.05
N ILE A 557 1.77 -6.42 -9.38
CA ILE A 557 2.92 -6.87 -10.15
C ILE A 557 3.37 -5.77 -11.10
N PHE A 558 4.59 -5.90 -11.61
CA PHE A 558 5.16 -4.93 -12.53
C PHE A 558 4.30 -4.77 -13.78
N SER A 559 3.97 -3.51 -14.07
CA SER A 559 3.44 -3.07 -15.34
C SER A 559 4.07 -1.73 -15.72
N ALA A 560 4.59 -1.62 -16.93
CA ALA A 560 5.15 -0.39 -17.47
C ALA A 560 4.45 -0.02 -18.77
N VAL A 561 4.02 1.23 -18.89
CA VAL A 561 3.38 1.75 -20.10
C VAL A 561 4.41 2.55 -20.90
N SER A 562 4.52 2.24 -22.19
CA SER A 562 5.27 3.04 -23.16
C SER A 562 4.30 3.60 -24.21
N GLY A 563 4.53 4.84 -24.64
CA GLY A 563 3.57 5.61 -25.43
C GLY A 563 2.77 6.61 -24.58
N THR A 564 1.64 7.09 -25.10
CA THR A 564 0.78 8.06 -24.40
C THR A 564 -0.70 7.69 -24.54
N GLY A 565 -1.55 8.18 -23.64
CA GLY A 565 -3.00 8.01 -23.73
C GLY A 565 -3.56 6.76 -23.05
N ILE A 566 -2.70 5.83 -22.59
CA ILE A 566 -3.10 4.74 -21.70
C ILE A 566 -2.37 4.89 -20.37
N ASP A 567 -3.07 4.58 -19.28
CA ASP A 567 -2.45 4.22 -18.02
C ASP A 567 -2.93 2.83 -17.57
N ALA A 568 -2.12 2.09 -16.83
CA ALA A 568 -2.45 0.72 -16.45
C ALA A 568 -1.75 0.23 -15.18
N VAL A 569 -2.39 -0.71 -14.48
CA VAL A 569 -1.82 -1.47 -13.36
C VAL A 569 -2.15 -2.94 -13.50
N ALA A 570 -1.22 -3.82 -13.14
CA ALA A 570 -1.39 -5.26 -13.22
C ALA A 570 -1.32 -5.94 -11.85
N TYR A 571 -2.05 -7.04 -11.72
CA TYR A 571 -2.11 -7.87 -10.53
C TYR A 571 -1.95 -9.35 -10.88
N ARG A 572 -1.42 -10.11 -9.95
CA ARG A 572 -1.49 -11.58 -9.96
C ARG A 572 -2.41 -12.03 -8.83
N ARG A 573 -3.47 -12.75 -9.18
CA ARG A 573 -4.42 -13.36 -8.24
C ARG A 573 -3.83 -14.58 -7.54
N SER A 574 -4.48 -15.00 -6.46
CA SER A 574 -4.08 -16.20 -5.71
C SER A 574 -4.17 -17.50 -6.54
N ASP A 575 -5.06 -17.53 -7.54
CA ASP A 575 -5.25 -18.62 -8.51
C ASP A 575 -4.34 -18.53 -9.75
N ALA A 576 -3.25 -17.76 -9.66
CA ALA A 576 -2.27 -17.53 -10.70
C ALA A 576 -2.79 -16.85 -11.99
N GLN A 577 -4.03 -16.37 -12.02
CA GLN A 577 -4.49 -15.49 -13.08
C GLN A 577 -3.83 -14.11 -12.99
N VAL A 578 -3.55 -13.53 -14.15
CA VAL A 578 -3.11 -12.13 -14.26
C VAL A 578 -4.32 -11.27 -14.59
N VAL A 579 -4.43 -10.14 -13.90
CA VAL A 579 -5.46 -9.13 -14.11
C VAL A 579 -4.76 -7.83 -14.50
N LEU A 580 -5.10 -7.25 -15.63
CA LEU A 580 -4.62 -5.93 -16.06
C LEU A 580 -5.80 -4.98 -16.10
N VAL A 581 -5.73 -3.88 -15.34
CA VAL A 581 -6.68 -2.77 -15.46
C VAL A 581 -6.00 -1.67 -16.28
N ALA A 582 -6.59 -1.30 -17.41
CA ALA A 582 -6.09 -0.27 -18.30
C ALA A 582 -7.16 0.80 -18.56
N THR A 583 -6.74 2.05 -18.60
CA THR A 583 -7.60 3.22 -18.79
C THR A 583 -7.10 4.04 -19.97
N ASN A 584 -8.00 4.37 -20.90
CA ASN A 584 -7.72 5.37 -21.91
C ASN A 584 -7.91 6.77 -21.31
N THR A 585 -6.82 7.52 -21.20
CA THR A 585 -6.79 8.86 -20.60
C THR A 585 -7.12 9.96 -21.61
N ARG A 586 -7.40 9.63 -22.88
CA ARG A 586 -7.88 10.55 -23.91
C ARG A 586 -9.40 10.69 -23.82
N ASN A 587 -9.89 11.92 -23.91
CA ASN A 587 -11.34 12.18 -23.82
C ASN A 587 -12.05 12.16 -25.18
N SER A 588 -11.31 12.13 -26.30
CA SER A 588 -11.87 12.28 -27.64
C SER A 588 -11.34 11.31 -28.70
N SER A 589 -10.40 10.42 -28.37
CA SER A 589 -9.81 9.51 -29.34
C SER A 589 -9.63 8.10 -28.79
N ASN A 590 -9.78 7.13 -29.68
CA ASN A 590 -9.46 5.73 -29.37
C ASN A 590 -7.93 5.57 -29.30
N VAL A 591 -7.47 4.67 -28.43
CA VAL A 591 -6.06 4.29 -28.35
C VAL A 591 -5.95 2.78 -28.50
N THR A 592 -5.01 2.34 -29.35
CA THR A 592 -4.68 0.92 -29.48
C THR A 592 -3.77 0.52 -28.32
N LEU A 593 -4.30 -0.26 -27.38
CA LEU A 593 -3.52 -0.92 -26.34
C LEU A 593 -2.85 -2.18 -26.92
N GLN A 594 -1.54 -2.32 -26.76
CA GLN A 594 -0.83 -3.57 -26.95
C GLN A 594 -0.34 -4.08 -25.60
N VAL A 595 -0.59 -5.33 -25.27
CA VAL A 595 -0.09 -5.95 -24.04
C VAL A 595 1.01 -6.93 -24.39
N ASP A 596 2.17 -6.78 -23.76
CA ASP A 596 3.26 -7.75 -23.77
C ASP A 596 3.48 -8.27 -22.35
N ALA A 597 2.85 -9.41 -22.05
CA ALA A 597 2.86 -10.01 -20.73
C ALA A 597 3.46 -11.40 -20.81
N SER A 598 4.77 -11.54 -20.64
CA SER A 598 5.43 -12.83 -20.34
C SER A 598 4.80 -14.05 -21.06
N GLY A 599 4.82 -14.02 -22.40
CA GLY A 599 4.25 -15.03 -23.28
C GLY A 599 2.86 -14.71 -23.84
N VAL A 600 2.05 -13.86 -23.18
CA VAL A 600 0.74 -13.42 -23.67
C VAL A 600 0.92 -12.10 -24.41
N ARG A 601 0.57 -12.10 -25.69
CA ARG A 601 0.51 -10.88 -26.50
C ARG A 601 -0.87 -10.73 -27.12
N PHE A 602 -1.46 -9.55 -26.96
CA PHE A 602 -2.72 -9.19 -27.58
C PHE A 602 -2.81 -7.69 -27.79
N GLN A 603 -3.79 -7.27 -28.59
CA GLN A 603 -4.11 -5.86 -28.80
C GLN A 603 -5.60 -5.63 -28.54
N TYR A 604 -5.94 -4.43 -28.08
CA TYR A 604 -7.32 -4.04 -27.84
C TYR A 604 -7.53 -2.56 -28.14
N CYS A 605 -8.65 -2.23 -28.78
CA CYS A 605 -9.05 -0.85 -29.00
C CYS A 605 -9.77 -0.30 -27.77
N LEU A 606 -9.23 0.73 -27.13
CA LEU A 606 -9.89 1.39 -26.01
C LEU A 606 -10.59 2.67 -26.47
N PRO A 607 -11.93 2.78 -26.34
CA PRO A 607 -12.66 4.02 -26.56
C PRO A 607 -12.19 5.17 -25.64
N PRO A 608 -12.52 6.43 -25.93
CA PRO A 608 -12.10 7.57 -25.12
C PRO A 608 -12.66 7.48 -23.69
N GLY A 609 -11.84 7.82 -22.70
CA GLY A 609 -12.20 7.80 -21.27
C GLY A 609 -12.59 6.41 -20.72
N SER A 610 -12.38 5.34 -21.48
CA SER A 610 -12.80 4.00 -21.10
C SER A 610 -11.84 3.33 -20.11
N VAL A 611 -12.37 2.37 -19.37
CA VAL A 611 -11.63 1.49 -18.46
C VAL A 611 -11.91 0.05 -18.88
N ALA A 612 -10.87 -0.73 -19.07
CA ALA A 612 -10.98 -2.15 -19.37
C ALA A 612 -10.18 -2.98 -18.36
N THR A 613 -10.75 -4.11 -17.95
CA THR A 613 -10.05 -5.14 -17.19
C THR A 613 -9.87 -6.38 -18.06
N PHE A 614 -8.63 -6.84 -18.17
CA PHE A 614 -8.23 -8.05 -18.89
C PHE A 614 -7.84 -9.14 -17.91
N ARG A 615 -8.28 -10.38 -18.12
CA ARG A 615 -7.97 -11.54 -17.26
C ARG A 615 -7.52 -12.74 -18.08
N TRP A 616 -6.38 -13.34 -17.74
CA TRP A 616 -5.86 -14.54 -18.41
C TRP A 616 -5.03 -15.42 -17.45
N ARG A 617 -4.78 -16.68 -17.82
CA ARG A 617 -3.91 -17.60 -17.05
C ARG A 617 -2.44 -17.50 -17.48
N SER A 618 -1.52 -17.63 -16.51
CA SER A 618 -0.08 -17.68 -16.75
C SER A 618 0.37 -18.96 -17.51
N TYR A 619 1.54 -18.92 -18.17
CA TYR A 619 2.01 -19.88 -19.19
C TYR A 619 2.46 -21.27 -18.68
N TYR A 620 2.17 -21.65 -17.43
CA TYR A 620 2.57 -22.95 -16.92
C TYR A 620 1.88 -24.11 -17.68
N ARG A 621 2.66 -24.85 -18.48
CA ARG A 621 2.20 -26.00 -19.28
C ARG A 621 2.93 -27.29 -18.86
N PRO A 622 2.53 -27.90 -17.73
CA PRO A 622 3.13 -29.15 -17.29
C PRO A 622 2.81 -30.30 -18.25
N GLY A 623 3.70 -31.28 -18.32
CA GLY A 623 3.47 -32.53 -19.05
C GLY A 623 2.36 -33.41 -18.45
N ASN A 624 1.87 -33.08 -17.26
CA ASN A 624 0.78 -33.78 -16.59
C ASN A 624 -0.34 -32.79 -16.22
N GLN A 625 -1.56 -33.03 -16.73
CA GLN A 625 -2.72 -32.17 -16.49
C GLN A 625 -3.14 -32.09 -15.01
N LEU A 626 -2.80 -33.08 -14.18
CA LEU A 626 -3.07 -32.99 -12.73
C LEU A 626 -2.27 -31.89 -12.03
N LEU A 627 -1.29 -31.29 -12.71
CA LEU A 627 -0.52 -30.16 -12.20
C LEU A 627 -1.14 -28.81 -12.55
N THR A 628 -2.18 -28.75 -13.38
CA THR A 628 -2.93 -27.51 -13.70
C THR A 628 -4.18 -27.33 -12.85
N GLU A 629 -4.40 -28.23 -11.88
CA GLU A 629 -5.55 -28.23 -10.98
C GLU A 629 -5.09 -28.25 -9.52
N PRO A 630 -5.83 -27.64 -8.59
CA PRO A 630 -5.50 -27.67 -7.17
C PRO A 630 -5.41 -29.10 -6.61
N SER A 631 -4.39 -29.35 -5.78
CA SER A 631 -4.21 -30.66 -5.14
C SER A 631 -5.20 -30.89 -3.99
N THR A 632 -5.47 -32.17 -3.71
CA THR A 632 -6.20 -32.63 -2.53
C THR A 632 -5.32 -32.80 -1.28
N ALA A 633 -4.00 -32.62 -1.40
CA ALA A 633 -3.06 -32.72 -0.27
C ALA A 633 -3.36 -31.68 0.83
N PRO A 634 -3.11 -32.00 2.11
CA PRO A 634 -3.22 -31.00 3.17
C PRO A 634 -2.10 -29.94 3.06
N VAL A 635 -2.42 -28.69 3.41
CA VAL A 635 -1.40 -27.65 3.59
C VAL A 635 -0.62 -27.94 4.87
N ARG A 636 0.70 -27.88 4.79
CA ARG A 636 1.63 -28.02 5.92
C ARG A 636 2.35 -26.71 6.16
N THR A 637 2.32 -26.22 7.38
CA THR A 637 3.03 -24.98 7.74
C THR A 637 4.12 -25.30 8.77
N PHE A 638 5.34 -24.88 8.49
CA PHE A 638 6.52 -25.18 9.32
C PHE A 638 7.59 -24.09 9.17
N TYR A 639 8.55 -24.10 10.09
CA TYR A 639 9.70 -23.19 10.01
C TYR A 639 10.86 -23.79 9.23
N VAL A 640 11.44 -22.96 8.36
CA VAL A 640 12.68 -23.23 7.65
C VAL A 640 13.69 -22.16 8.00
N TYR A 641 14.95 -22.56 8.12
CA TYR A 641 16.04 -21.75 8.59
C TYR A 641 17.16 -21.66 7.56
N ARG A 642 17.90 -20.56 7.61
CA ARG A 642 19.05 -20.34 6.74
C ARG A 642 20.13 -19.51 7.42
N ALA A 643 21.37 -19.98 7.36
CA ALA A 643 22.53 -19.18 7.72
C ALA A 643 22.89 -18.21 6.59
N MET A 644 23.03 -16.92 6.89
CA MET A 644 23.24 -15.87 5.88
C MET A 644 24.09 -14.73 6.43
N SER A 645 24.76 -13.99 5.54
CA SER A 645 25.35 -12.69 5.84
C SER A 645 24.26 -11.60 5.93
N ASP A 646 24.67 -10.34 6.08
CA ASP A 646 23.75 -9.20 6.12
C ASP A 646 23.11 -8.92 4.75
N SER A 647 23.66 -9.49 3.67
CA SER A 647 22.97 -9.55 2.38
C SER A 647 21.75 -10.47 2.49
N SER A 648 20.59 -10.06 1.99
CA SER A 648 19.35 -10.84 2.06
C SER A 648 18.88 -11.23 0.67
N PHE A 649 18.55 -12.50 0.49
CA PHE A 649 17.96 -13.00 -0.75
C PHE A 649 16.93 -14.10 -0.45
N PRO A 650 16.02 -14.37 -1.41
CA PRO A 650 14.90 -15.28 -1.19
C PRO A 650 15.36 -16.74 -0.87
N PRO A 651 14.51 -17.55 -0.19
CA PRO A 651 14.79 -18.97 0.11
C PRO A 651 14.63 -19.92 -1.09
N GLU A 652 14.33 -19.41 -2.28
CA GLU A 652 14.27 -20.15 -3.55
C GLU A 652 15.67 -20.44 -4.11
N ASP A 653 15.80 -21.57 -4.80
CA ASP A 653 17.00 -22.00 -5.52
C ASP A 653 18.28 -21.94 -4.67
N VAL A 654 18.10 -22.24 -3.39
CA VAL A 654 19.14 -22.21 -2.37
C VAL A 654 18.89 -23.29 -1.32
N ASN A 655 19.96 -23.70 -0.67
CA ASN A 655 19.91 -24.74 0.33
C ASN A 655 19.44 -24.16 1.67
N SER A 656 18.37 -24.72 2.23
CA SER A 656 17.77 -24.32 3.50
C SER A 656 17.51 -25.55 4.37
N ALA A 657 17.33 -25.40 5.68
CA ALA A 657 17.20 -26.55 6.57
C ALA A 657 16.23 -26.27 7.72
N ASN A 658 15.84 -27.31 8.47
CA ASN A 658 15.32 -27.06 9.81
C ASN A 658 16.44 -26.56 10.76
N ILE A 659 16.08 -26.24 12.01
CA ILE A 659 17.03 -25.68 12.96
C ILE A 659 18.22 -26.63 13.23
N HIS A 660 17.98 -27.94 13.33
CA HIS A 660 19.04 -28.94 13.48
C HIS A 660 20.00 -28.93 12.29
N GLY A 661 19.48 -28.84 11.06
CA GLY A 661 20.32 -28.82 9.86
C GLY A 661 21.11 -27.53 9.69
N VAL A 662 20.55 -26.36 10.05
CA VAL A 662 21.33 -25.11 10.06
C VAL A 662 22.41 -25.12 11.13
N MET A 663 22.12 -25.64 12.32
CA MET A 663 23.13 -25.75 13.38
C MET A 663 24.25 -26.74 12.99
N TRP A 664 23.91 -27.83 12.30
CA TRP A 664 24.91 -28.72 11.71
C TRP A 664 25.75 -27.97 10.67
N TYR A 665 25.13 -27.23 9.74
CA TYR A 665 25.85 -26.48 8.71
C TYR A 665 26.81 -25.45 9.30
N LEU A 666 26.36 -24.68 10.29
CA LEU A 666 27.21 -23.71 10.98
C LEU A 666 28.44 -24.38 11.58
N HIS A 667 28.24 -25.46 12.33
CA HIS A 667 29.31 -26.19 13.01
C HIS A 667 30.30 -26.85 12.02
N ASN A 668 29.80 -27.36 10.90
CA ASN A 668 30.60 -28.12 9.95
C ASN A 668 31.31 -27.24 8.94
N GLU A 669 30.63 -26.21 8.43
CA GLU A 669 31.05 -25.50 7.24
C GLU A 669 31.42 -24.04 7.47
N VAL A 670 30.97 -23.43 8.57
CA VAL A 670 31.06 -21.97 8.75
C VAL A 670 32.06 -21.57 9.83
N VAL A 671 31.82 -22.01 11.07
CA VAL A 671 32.49 -21.46 12.28
C VAL A 671 33.90 -22.00 12.52
N PHE A 672 34.35 -22.96 11.71
CA PHE A 672 35.75 -23.42 11.74
C PHE A 672 36.70 -22.47 11.01
N GLN A 673 36.17 -21.49 10.28
CA GLN A 673 36.93 -20.44 9.59
C GLN A 673 36.78 -19.12 10.34
N ALA A 674 37.85 -18.32 10.34
CA ALA A 674 37.85 -16.96 10.86
C ALA A 674 38.50 -16.03 9.82
N PRO A 675 37.77 -15.06 9.24
CA PRO A 675 36.33 -14.78 9.40
C PRO A 675 35.41 -15.94 9.00
N ARG A 676 34.15 -15.92 9.46
CA ARG A 676 33.14 -16.95 9.14
C ARG A 676 32.99 -17.09 7.62
N LYS A 677 32.88 -18.32 7.12
CA LYS A 677 32.67 -18.60 5.69
C LYS A 677 31.48 -17.79 5.16
N PHE A 678 31.64 -17.18 3.98
CA PHE A 678 30.63 -16.34 3.30
C PHE A 678 30.12 -15.15 4.12
N ASP A 679 30.91 -14.67 5.09
CA ASP A 679 30.55 -13.55 5.98
C ASP A 679 29.20 -13.77 6.69
N ILE A 680 28.89 -15.02 7.02
CA ILE A 680 27.64 -15.38 7.68
C ILE A 680 27.59 -14.75 9.09
N THR A 681 26.52 -14.01 9.37
CA THR A 681 26.33 -13.25 10.62
C THR A 681 25.07 -13.62 11.38
N ARG A 682 24.12 -14.29 10.74
CA ARG A 682 22.77 -14.52 11.27
C ARG A 682 22.14 -15.83 10.83
N ILE A 683 21.13 -16.25 11.57
CA ILE A 683 20.18 -17.30 11.19
C ILE A 683 18.85 -16.64 10.88
N LEU A 684 18.41 -16.73 9.63
CA LEU A 684 17.08 -16.33 9.18
C LEU A 684 16.08 -17.46 9.41
N ARG A 685 14.85 -17.11 9.78
CA ARG A 685 13.70 -18.02 9.89
C ARG A 685 12.61 -17.59 8.93
N TYR A 686 12.07 -18.53 8.17
CA TYR A 686 10.95 -18.37 7.27
C TYR A 686 9.80 -19.27 7.73
N ARG A 687 8.58 -18.74 7.77
CA ARG A 687 7.36 -19.54 7.91
C ARG A 687 6.97 -19.99 6.51
N VAL A 688 7.05 -21.28 6.26
CA VAL A 688 6.75 -21.88 4.95
C VAL A 688 5.41 -22.59 5.05
N SER A 689 4.51 -22.33 4.10
CA SER A 689 3.32 -23.14 3.86
C SER A 689 3.53 -23.96 2.58
N TYR A 690 3.34 -25.27 2.65
CA TYR A 690 3.58 -26.19 1.54
C TYR A 690 2.36 -27.08 1.30
N LYS A 691 1.98 -27.25 0.04
CA LYS A 691 0.97 -28.21 -0.39
C LYS A 691 1.56 -29.05 -1.51
N ALA A 692 1.62 -30.36 -1.28
CA ALA A 692 2.20 -31.28 -2.23
C ALA A 692 1.42 -31.26 -3.56
N PRO A 693 2.10 -31.32 -4.71
CA PRO A 693 1.41 -31.53 -5.98
C PRO A 693 0.62 -32.83 -6.00
N GLU A 694 -0.53 -32.82 -6.66
CA GLU A 694 -1.45 -33.97 -6.68
C GLU A 694 -0.77 -35.25 -7.19
N VAL A 695 0.09 -35.12 -8.20
CA VAL A 695 0.86 -36.24 -8.77
C VAL A 695 1.79 -36.86 -7.74
N LEU A 696 2.44 -36.03 -6.92
CA LEU A 696 3.35 -36.46 -5.87
C LEU A 696 2.58 -37.06 -4.68
N PHE A 697 1.50 -36.40 -4.27
CA PHE A 697 0.63 -36.85 -3.19
C PHE A 697 0.02 -38.23 -3.46
N ARG A 698 -0.41 -38.50 -4.70
CA ARG A 698 -0.91 -39.83 -5.13
C ARG A 698 0.16 -40.93 -5.09
N LYS A 699 1.45 -40.58 -5.08
CA LYS A 699 2.54 -41.55 -4.84
C LYS A 699 2.75 -41.85 -3.35
N GLY A 700 1.99 -41.21 -2.46
CA GLY A 700 2.04 -41.42 -1.02
C GLY A 700 3.22 -40.73 -0.34
N THR A 701 3.67 -39.60 -0.88
CA THR A 701 4.69 -38.72 -0.28
C THR A 701 4.26 -37.26 -0.43
N ASN A 702 4.60 -36.42 0.54
CA ASN A 702 4.36 -34.98 0.46
C ASN A 702 5.55 -34.29 -0.17
N PHE A 703 6.77 -34.66 0.22
CA PHE A 703 8.00 -34.07 -0.31
C PHE A 703 8.59 -34.91 -1.44
N GLY A 704 9.25 -34.23 -2.37
CA GLY A 704 10.07 -34.88 -3.39
C GLY A 704 11.52 -34.97 -2.97
N ILE A 705 12.38 -35.36 -3.92
CA ILE A 705 13.82 -35.40 -3.69
C ILE A 705 14.35 -33.99 -3.40
N ARG A 706 15.20 -33.84 -2.38
CA ARG A 706 15.92 -32.58 -2.17
C ARG A 706 16.94 -32.37 -3.29
N TYR A 707 16.84 -31.25 -3.99
CA TYR A 707 17.89 -30.81 -4.90
C TYR A 707 18.85 -29.83 -4.21
N ALA A 708 20.14 -29.99 -4.46
CA ALA A 708 21.09 -28.93 -4.18
C ALA A 708 20.97 -27.86 -5.26
N PHE A 709 21.10 -26.61 -4.85
CA PHE A 709 21.20 -25.48 -5.76
C PHE A 709 22.54 -24.77 -5.57
N ASP A 710 23.33 -24.72 -6.64
CA ASP A 710 24.62 -24.04 -6.68
C ASP A 710 24.49 -22.83 -7.60
N SER A 711 24.67 -21.63 -7.06
CA SER A 711 24.48 -20.37 -7.79
C SER A 711 23.09 -20.22 -8.46
N GLY A 712 22.05 -20.83 -7.89
CA GLY A 712 20.67 -20.83 -8.41
C GLY A 712 20.34 -22.02 -9.31
N LYS A 713 21.37 -22.74 -9.77
CA LYS A 713 21.20 -23.89 -10.64
C LYS A 713 20.99 -25.17 -9.84
N CYS A 714 19.98 -25.95 -10.21
CA CYS A 714 19.75 -27.28 -9.69
C CYS A 714 20.89 -28.23 -10.09
N THR A 715 21.63 -28.73 -9.11
CA THR A 715 22.79 -29.63 -9.28
C THR A 715 22.58 -31.00 -8.63
N GLY A 716 21.40 -31.28 -8.08
CA GLY A 716 21.09 -32.58 -7.50
C GLY A 716 20.90 -33.70 -8.54
N PRO A 717 20.66 -34.94 -8.08
CA PRO A 717 20.72 -36.12 -8.96
C PRO A 717 19.53 -36.21 -9.92
N GLY A 718 19.81 -36.62 -11.16
CA GLY A 718 18.82 -36.66 -12.23
C GLY A 718 18.79 -35.37 -13.06
N TYR A 719 17.75 -35.19 -13.86
CA TYR A 719 17.54 -33.97 -14.65
C TYR A 719 16.33 -33.22 -14.07
N CYS A 720 16.57 -32.14 -13.33
CA CYS A 720 15.55 -31.43 -12.56
C CYS A 720 14.35 -30.98 -13.42
N PRO A 721 14.54 -30.38 -14.62
CA PRO A 721 13.41 -30.01 -15.49
C PRO A 721 12.49 -31.17 -15.85
N LYS A 722 13.05 -32.37 -16.05
CA LYS A 722 12.23 -33.57 -16.32
C LYS A 722 11.40 -33.97 -15.09
N GLN A 723 11.93 -33.78 -13.89
CA GLN A 723 11.23 -34.14 -12.65
C GLN A 723 10.18 -33.09 -12.29
N PHE A 724 10.48 -31.79 -12.45
CA PHE A 724 9.50 -30.73 -12.27
C PHE A 724 8.38 -30.78 -13.31
N ASN A 725 8.69 -31.15 -14.56
CA ASN A 725 7.66 -31.40 -15.57
C ASN A 725 6.76 -32.61 -15.23
N LYS A 726 7.27 -33.61 -14.49
CA LYS A 726 6.52 -34.81 -14.09
C LYS A 726 5.68 -34.58 -12.83
N TYR A 727 6.23 -33.91 -11.83
CA TYR A 727 5.68 -33.83 -10.47
C TYR A 727 5.35 -32.40 -10.01
N GLY A 728 5.55 -31.39 -10.85
CA GLY A 728 5.48 -29.98 -10.43
C GLY A 728 6.75 -29.54 -9.71
N TYR A 729 6.86 -28.26 -9.42
CA TYR A 729 7.95 -27.65 -8.64
C TYR A 729 7.78 -27.95 -7.14
N PHE A 730 7.86 -29.22 -6.77
CA PHE A 730 7.70 -29.68 -5.39
C PHE A 730 8.80 -29.14 -4.45
N ALA A 731 8.48 -28.98 -3.17
CA ALA A 731 9.50 -28.85 -2.14
C ALA A 731 10.18 -30.20 -1.94
N GLY A 732 11.50 -30.20 -1.90
CA GLY A 732 12.31 -31.38 -1.68
C GLY A 732 12.81 -31.47 -0.24
N CYS A 733 12.97 -32.67 0.29
CA CYS A 733 13.60 -32.87 1.61
C CYS A 733 14.52 -34.10 1.64
N ASN A 734 15.49 -34.09 2.55
CA ASN A 734 16.19 -35.29 3.02
C ASN A 734 16.84 -35.06 4.38
N TYR A 735 16.93 -36.10 5.20
CA TYR A 735 17.85 -36.07 6.35
C TYR A 735 19.28 -35.91 5.86
N VAL A 736 20.10 -35.09 6.52
CA VAL A 736 21.43 -34.68 6.00
C VAL A 736 22.35 -35.87 5.68
N TRP A 737 22.20 -36.98 6.41
CA TRP A 737 22.97 -38.22 6.21
C TRP A 737 22.33 -39.24 5.24
N GLN A 738 21.16 -38.93 4.70
CA GLN A 738 20.42 -39.80 3.77
C GLN A 738 20.48 -39.29 2.33
N TYR A 739 20.11 -40.16 1.39
CA TYR A 739 20.04 -39.81 -0.04
C TYR A 739 19.19 -38.54 -0.26
N PRO A 740 19.65 -37.59 -1.10
CA PRO A 740 20.80 -37.70 -2.01
C PRO A 740 22.16 -37.31 -1.44
N THR A 741 22.26 -36.92 -0.16
CA THR A 741 23.54 -36.56 0.49
C THR A 741 24.05 -37.70 1.38
N GLN A 742 24.80 -38.64 0.81
CA GLN A 742 25.38 -39.77 1.58
C GLN A 742 26.76 -39.46 2.19
N GLN A 743 27.34 -38.31 1.87
CA GLN A 743 28.71 -37.93 2.26
C GLN A 743 28.84 -37.37 3.70
N PHE A 744 27.73 -37.11 4.39
CA PHE A 744 27.70 -36.44 5.70
C PHE A 744 27.15 -37.36 6.80
N THR A 745 27.79 -38.52 7.01
CA THR A 745 27.33 -39.52 7.97
C THR A 745 27.39 -39.03 9.43
N ASP A 746 28.27 -38.09 9.74
CA ASP A 746 28.40 -37.46 11.05
C ASP A 746 27.25 -36.51 11.40
N ALA A 747 26.42 -36.15 10.42
CA ALA A 747 25.23 -35.33 10.64
C ALA A 747 24.18 -36.02 11.52
N ILE A 748 24.27 -37.35 11.68
CA ILE A 748 23.45 -38.10 12.64
C ILE A 748 23.57 -37.58 14.08
N ASN A 749 24.67 -36.88 14.40
CA ASN A 749 24.88 -36.27 15.71
C ASN A 749 23.99 -35.04 15.96
N TYR A 750 23.35 -34.51 14.91
CA TYR A 750 22.22 -33.58 14.99
C TYR A 750 20.98 -34.35 14.55
N THR A 751 20.28 -34.95 15.52
CA THR A 751 19.39 -36.11 15.30
C THR A 751 18.23 -35.90 14.34
N ASN A 752 17.80 -34.66 14.14
CA ASN A 752 16.71 -34.30 13.22
C ASN A 752 17.18 -33.40 12.06
N ALA A 753 18.49 -33.32 11.78
CA ALA A 753 19.00 -32.43 10.75
C ALA A 753 18.41 -32.80 9.37
N THR A 754 17.65 -31.85 8.81
CA THR A 754 16.91 -32.03 7.56
C THR A 754 17.22 -30.88 6.61
N TRP A 755 17.62 -31.21 5.39
CA TRP A 755 17.72 -30.27 4.27
C TRP A 755 16.38 -30.13 3.57
N PHE A 756 16.07 -28.92 3.13
CA PHE A 756 14.97 -28.58 2.26
C PHE A 756 15.46 -27.86 1.00
N SER A 757 14.70 -28.00 -0.07
CA SER A 757 14.91 -27.29 -1.32
C SER A 757 13.58 -26.76 -1.87
N PHE A 758 13.59 -25.50 -2.27
CA PHE A 758 12.42 -24.79 -2.78
C PHE A 758 12.74 -24.29 -4.19
N PRO A 759 12.26 -24.96 -5.24
CA PRO A 759 12.55 -24.56 -6.62
C PRO A 759 11.90 -23.21 -6.92
N GLY A 760 12.73 -22.24 -7.29
CA GLY A 760 12.32 -20.96 -7.84
C GLY A 760 12.29 -20.99 -9.37
N ALA A 761 12.19 -19.81 -9.95
CA ALA A 761 12.17 -19.65 -11.40
C ALA A 761 13.55 -19.92 -12.01
N CYS A 762 13.58 -20.50 -13.21
CA CYS A 762 14.84 -20.82 -13.92
C CYS A 762 15.77 -21.74 -13.13
N SER A 763 15.17 -22.66 -12.37
CA SER A 763 15.85 -23.62 -11.50
C SER A 763 16.91 -24.47 -12.22
N ASP A 764 16.95 -24.50 -13.55
CA ASP A 764 17.93 -25.23 -14.36
C ASP A 764 19.17 -24.42 -14.78
N ARG A 765 19.24 -23.14 -14.43
CA ARG A 765 20.31 -22.19 -14.81
C ARG A 765 20.89 -21.47 -13.62
N ASP A 766 22.07 -20.88 -13.82
CA ASP A 766 22.65 -19.96 -12.83
C ASP A 766 21.85 -18.66 -12.77
N PHE A 767 21.76 -18.02 -11.59
CA PHE A 767 21.03 -16.76 -11.39
C PHE A 767 21.42 -15.65 -12.38
N ARG A 768 22.68 -15.64 -12.84
CA ARG A 768 23.19 -14.66 -13.81
C ARG A 768 22.70 -14.89 -15.25
N SER A 769 22.10 -16.04 -15.51
CA SER A 769 21.61 -16.47 -16.83
C SER A 769 20.09 -16.58 -16.87
N HIS A 770 19.40 -16.04 -15.86
CA HIS A 770 17.95 -15.90 -15.89
C HIS A 770 17.57 -14.87 -16.95
N ASP A 771 16.77 -15.29 -17.92
CA ASP A 771 16.20 -14.43 -18.94
C ASP A 771 14.67 -14.48 -18.89
N ALA A 772 14.01 -13.58 -19.61
CA ALA A 772 12.55 -13.53 -19.65
C ALA A 772 11.97 -14.89 -20.08
N GLN A 773 12.48 -15.47 -21.17
CA GLN A 773 11.98 -16.70 -21.77
C GLN A 773 12.05 -17.91 -20.82
N CYS A 774 13.15 -18.02 -20.08
CA CYS A 774 13.39 -19.09 -19.14
C CYS A 774 12.36 -19.07 -18.03
N VAL A 775 12.07 -17.91 -17.43
CA VAL A 775 11.07 -17.88 -16.35
C VAL A 775 9.65 -18.14 -16.86
N LEU A 776 9.38 -17.88 -18.15
CA LEU A 776 8.08 -18.27 -18.74
C LEU A 776 7.90 -19.79 -18.74
N THR A 777 8.97 -20.51 -19.08
CA THR A 777 8.93 -21.96 -19.24
C THR A 777 9.24 -22.70 -17.95
N ASP A 778 9.95 -22.05 -17.02
CA ASP A 778 10.36 -22.56 -15.72
C ASP A 778 10.01 -21.53 -14.60
N PRO A 779 8.73 -21.45 -14.19
CA PRO A 779 8.27 -20.45 -13.23
C PRO A 779 8.59 -20.76 -11.75
N GLY A 780 9.04 -21.98 -11.42
CA GLY A 780 9.23 -22.43 -10.04
C GLY A 780 7.93 -22.73 -9.29
N GLY A 781 8.04 -23.10 -8.01
CA GLY A 781 6.92 -23.54 -7.17
C GLY A 781 6.39 -22.50 -6.19
N ALA A 782 6.96 -21.29 -6.18
CA ALA A 782 6.63 -20.24 -5.24
C ALA A 782 5.27 -19.58 -5.52
N CYS A 783 4.29 -19.90 -4.69
CA CYS A 783 2.99 -19.27 -4.57
C CYS A 783 3.01 -17.95 -3.82
N PHE A 784 1.90 -17.25 -3.97
CA PHE A 784 1.47 -16.23 -3.04
C PHE A 784 0.16 -16.62 -2.36
N GLY A 785 0.08 -16.42 -1.05
CA GLY A 785 -1.03 -16.91 -0.24
C GLY A 785 -0.94 -18.40 0.09
N ILE A 786 -2.08 -19.05 0.26
CA ILE A 786 -2.14 -20.48 0.62
C ILE A 786 -1.80 -21.31 -0.64
N PRO A 787 -0.80 -22.20 -0.59
CA PRO A 787 -0.42 -22.98 -1.77
C PRO A 787 -1.57 -23.87 -2.25
N THR A 788 -1.81 -23.87 -3.57
CA THR A 788 -2.88 -24.66 -4.20
C THR A 788 -2.47 -26.12 -4.43
N GLY A 789 -1.16 -26.38 -4.54
CA GLY A 789 -0.60 -27.66 -4.95
C GLY A 789 -0.62 -27.84 -6.47
N GLU A 790 -0.94 -26.80 -7.23
CA GLU A 790 -0.67 -26.78 -8.67
C GLU A 790 0.84 -26.77 -8.88
N GLY A 791 1.29 -27.25 -10.03
CA GLY A 791 2.70 -27.55 -10.22
C GLY A 791 3.60 -26.31 -10.18
N ASP A 792 3.09 -25.11 -10.47
CA ASP A 792 3.76 -23.80 -10.32
C ASP A 792 3.33 -23.02 -9.07
N CYS A 793 2.54 -23.66 -8.20
CA CYS A 793 2.14 -23.13 -6.91
C CYS A 793 2.07 -24.25 -5.86
N THR A 794 3.25 -24.59 -5.30
CA THR A 794 3.39 -25.67 -4.32
C THR A 794 3.75 -25.17 -2.93
N TYR A 795 4.48 -24.05 -2.78
CA TYR A 795 4.83 -23.48 -1.49
C TYR A 795 4.70 -21.95 -1.48
N SER A 796 4.40 -21.37 -0.32
CA SER A 796 4.59 -19.95 -0.04
C SER A 796 5.46 -19.80 1.21
N TYR A 797 6.07 -18.63 1.38
CA TYR A 797 6.85 -18.34 2.56
C TYR A 797 6.74 -16.87 2.94
N GLU A 798 6.95 -16.60 4.22
CA GLU A 798 7.09 -15.26 4.77
C GLU A 798 8.26 -15.22 5.75
N ARG A 799 8.89 -14.05 5.86
CA ARG A 799 9.98 -13.87 6.83
C ARG A 799 9.40 -13.91 8.24
N ALA A 800 9.92 -14.80 9.07
CA ALA A 800 9.42 -15.05 10.43
C ALA A 800 10.48 -14.76 11.51
N GLY A 801 11.40 -13.84 11.22
CA GLY A 801 12.41 -13.34 12.16
C GLY A 801 13.83 -13.83 11.89
N GLU A 802 14.76 -13.34 12.70
CA GLU A 802 16.18 -13.70 12.63
C GLU A 802 16.88 -13.53 13.98
N ILE A 803 17.96 -14.28 14.18
CA ILE A 803 18.88 -14.10 15.32
C ILE A 803 20.31 -13.88 14.83
N ARG A 804 21.08 -13.05 15.54
CA ARG A 804 22.52 -12.86 15.27
C ARG A 804 23.28 -14.05 15.84
N LEU A 805 24.30 -14.50 15.11
CA LEU A 805 25.18 -15.55 15.60
C LEU A 805 25.98 -15.09 16.82
N ASP A 806 26.42 -13.84 16.82
CA ASP A 806 27.21 -13.26 17.92
C ASP A 806 26.44 -13.30 19.25
N ASP A 807 25.17 -12.89 19.23
CA ASP A 807 24.27 -12.98 20.39
C ASP A 807 24.05 -14.44 20.83
N LEU A 808 23.87 -15.35 19.86
CA LEU A 808 23.63 -16.76 20.13
C LEU A 808 24.82 -17.41 20.84
N VAL A 809 26.04 -17.12 20.38
CA VAL A 809 27.26 -17.73 20.92
C VAL A 809 27.87 -16.94 22.08
N GLY A 810 27.49 -15.67 22.27
CA GLY A 810 27.96 -14.80 23.34
C GLY A 810 29.21 -13.98 22.99
N ILE A 811 29.41 -13.66 21.70
CA ILE A 811 30.47 -12.75 21.23
C ILE A 811 29.89 -11.32 21.20
N ARG A 812 30.61 -10.36 21.78
CA ARG A 812 30.20 -8.94 21.78
C ARG A 812 30.68 -8.17 20.56
N ASP A 813 31.91 -8.45 20.15
CA ASP A 813 32.59 -7.85 19.00
C ASP A 813 33.38 -8.96 18.30
N TYR A 814 32.92 -9.34 17.11
CA TYR A 814 33.48 -10.48 16.38
C TYR A 814 34.88 -10.16 15.84
N ASP A 815 35.10 -8.95 15.37
CA ASP A 815 36.40 -8.54 14.83
C ASP A 815 37.45 -8.52 15.93
N GLN A 816 37.11 -7.99 17.12
CA GLN A 816 38.01 -8.06 18.28
C GLN A 816 38.24 -9.50 18.75
N PHE A 817 37.21 -10.35 18.77
CA PHE A 817 37.36 -11.76 19.13
C PHE A 817 38.40 -12.46 18.23
N VAL A 818 38.32 -12.25 16.92
CA VAL A 818 39.28 -12.81 15.95
C VAL A 818 40.67 -12.18 16.10
N LEU A 819 40.75 -10.85 16.24
CA LEU A 819 42.03 -10.14 16.42
C LEU A 819 42.81 -10.60 17.66
N LEU A 820 42.10 -10.99 18.73
CA LEU A 820 42.69 -11.53 19.96
C LEU A 820 43.01 -13.05 19.86
N GLY A 821 42.92 -13.64 18.67
CA GLY A 821 43.22 -15.05 18.41
C GLY A 821 42.10 -16.02 18.78
N GLY A 822 40.89 -15.50 19.05
CA GLY A 822 39.69 -16.30 19.26
C GLY A 822 39.30 -17.08 18.01
N ARG A 823 38.83 -18.31 18.21
CA ARG A 823 38.29 -19.17 17.16
C ARG A 823 37.01 -19.81 17.66
N GLU A 824 35.93 -19.71 16.89
CA GLU A 824 34.66 -20.30 17.33
C GLU A 824 34.74 -21.83 17.40
N PHE A 825 35.47 -22.46 16.48
CA PHE A 825 35.72 -23.90 16.47
C PHE A 825 37.03 -24.26 15.77
N ASP A 826 37.82 -25.16 16.35
CA ASP A 826 39.00 -25.76 15.73
C ASP A 826 38.75 -27.26 15.50
N ARG A 827 38.72 -27.68 14.23
CA ARG A 827 38.44 -29.07 13.84
C ARG A 827 39.41 -30.09 14.42
N SER A 828 40.66 -29.69 14.69
CA SER A 828 41.69 -30.60 15.21
C SER A 828 41.56 -30.82 16.72
N LEU A 829 41.02 -29.84 17.42
CA LEU A 829 40.83 -29.88 18.87
C LEU A 829 39.41 -30.32 19.26
N ASP A 830 38.46 -30.22 18.33
CA ASP A 830 37.03 -30.36 18.60
C ASP A 830 36.53 -29.39 19.68
N THR A 831 37.18 -28.21 19.77
CA THR A 831 36.86 -27.14 20.72
C THR A 831 37.05 -25.78 20.09
N GLY A 832 36.39 -24.75 20.63
CA GLY A 832 36.73 -23.36 20.33
C GLY A 832 37.97 -22.88 21.11
N VAL A 833 38.47 -21.69 20.74
CA VAL A 833 39.53 -20.94 21.42
C VAL A 833 38.91 -19.64 21.93
N ASN A 834 38.88 -19.46 23.26
CA ASN A 834 38.17 -18.38 23.95
C ASN A 834 36.63 -18.38 23.75
N LEU A 835 36.07 -19.51 23.29
CA LEU A 835 34.64 -19.77 23.19
C LEU A 835 34.41 -21.28 23.33
N THR A 836 33.41 -21.71 24.11
CA THR A 836 33.12 -23.15 24.34
C THR A 836 31.78 -23.60 23.73
N PHE A 837 31.07 -22.69 23.05
CA PHE A 837 29.73 -22.97 22.53
C PHE A 837 29.73 -24.16 21.56
N TRP A 838 30.77 -24.33 20.75
CA TRP A 838 30.88 -25.37 19.72
C TRP A 838 31.61 -26.66 20.15
N ASP A 839 32.10 -26.75 21.40
CA ASP A 839 32.94 -27.90 21.84
C ASP A 839 32.25 -29.28 21.79
N ASN A 840 32.98 -30.31 21.38
CA ASN A 840 32.50 -31.69 21.22
C ASN A 840 31.39 -31.81 20.17
N LYS A 841 31.77 -31.76 18.90
CA LYS A 841 30.85 -31.82 17.76
C LYS A 841 30.07 -33.13 17.66
N THR A 842 30.67 -34.25 18.07
CA THR A 842 30.02 -35.57 17.99
C THR A 842 29.12 -35.89 19.19
N ASP A 843 29.05 -35.01 20.18
CA ASP A 843 28.20 -35.18 21.36
C ASP A 843 26.76 -34.72 21.05
N THR A 844 25.88 -35.70 20.86
CA THR A 844 24.46 -35.45 20.54
C THR A 844 23.76 -34.62 21.61
N ALA A 845 24.03 -34.85 22.90
CA ALA A 845 23.36 -34.12 23.98
C ALA A 845 23.76 -32.63 23.95
N LYS A 846 25.04 -32.33 23.70
CA LYS A 846 25.50 -30.96 23.52
C LYS A 846 24.92 -30.31 22.26
N ASN A 847 24.77 -31.06 21.17
CA ASN A 847 24.14 -30.56 19.95
C ASN A 847 22.67 -30.18 20.16
N GLU A 848 21.91 -30.99 20.90
CA GLU A 848 20.52 -30.65 21.26
C GLU A 848 20.44 -29.41 22.15
N VAL A 849 21.39 -29.21 23.08
CA VAL A 849 21.47 -27.96 23.88
C VAL A 849 21.70 -26.73 23.00
N ARG A 850 22.55 -26.84 21.96
CA ARG A 850 22.80 -25.74 21.00
C ARG A 850 21.54 -25.40 20.22
N VAL A 851 20.82 -26.42 19.74
CA VAL A 851 19.56 -26.25 19.01
C VAL A 851 18.50 -25.60 19.91
N ALA A 852 18.35 -26.08 21.14
CA ALA A 852 17.43 -25.50 22.13
C ALA A 852 17.74 -24.02 22.41
N LYS A 853 19.03 -23.65 22.52
CA LYS A 853 19.44 -22.26 22.69
C LYS A 853 19.06 -21.38 21.49
N ALA A 854 19.23 -21.89 20.27
CA ALA A 854 18.84 -21.17 19.07
C ALA A 854 17.31 -20.96 18.98
N LEU A 855 16.53 -21.99 19.30
CA LEU A 855 15.07 -21.88 19.38
C LEU A 855 14.63 -20.87 20.44
N ALA A 856 15.21 -20.94 21.65
CA ALA A 856 14.91 -20.00 22.73
C ALA A 856 15.25 -18.54 22.36
N ALA A 857 16.33 -18.31 21.61
CA ALA A 857 16.67 -16.98 21.11
C ALA A 857 15.62 -16.43 20.13
N PHE A 858 15.04 -17.28 19.28
CA PHE A 858 13.91 -16.88 18.44
C PHE A 858 12.65 -16.59 19.24
N GLU A 859 12.30 -17.42 20.22
CA GLU A 859 11.13 -17.23 21.09
C GLU A 859 11.24 -15.94 21.91
N GLN A 860 12.41 -15.66 22.47
CA GLN A 860 12.68 -14.44 23.22
C GLN A 860 12.55 -13.18 22.36
N LYS A 861 13.08 -13.21 21.14
CA LYS A 861 13.07 -12.06 20.23
C LYS A 861 11.73 -11.86 19.54
N TYR A 862 10.97 -12.93 19.32
CA TYR A 862 9.69 -12.92 18.62
C TYR A 862 8.60 -13.69 19.38
N PRO A 863 8.18 -13.21 20.57
CA PRO A 863 7.28 -13.93 21.48
C PRO A 863 5.84 -14.11 20.96
N LEU A 864 5.46 -13.36 19.91
CA LEU A 864 4.15 -13.47 19.25
C LEU A 864 4.15 -14.46 18.07
N SER A 865 5.29 -15.12 17.80
CA SER A 865 5.38 -16.11 16.72
C SER A 865 4.53 -17.34 17.05
N GLU A 866 3.87 -17.88 16.03
CA GLU A 866 3.15 -19.16 16.13
C GLU A 866 4.11 -20.30 16.50
N HIS A 867 3.73 -21.14 17.47
CA HIS A 867 4.48 -22.37 17.76
C HIS A 867 4.12 -23.43 16.71
N LEU A 868 5.01 -23.62 15.72
CA LEU A 868 4.87 -24.61 14.66
C LEU A 868 5.70 -25.86 14.97
N GLN A 869 5.13 -27.03 14.72
CA GLN A 869 5.84 -28.30 14.82
C GLN A 869 6.75 -28.51 13.60
N ASP A 870 7.94 -29.05 13.81
CA ASP A 870 8.83 -29.47 12.73
C ASP A 870 8.13 -30.50 11.83
N VAL A 871 8.34 -30.37 10.52
CA VAL A 871 7.81 -31.33 9.54
C VAL A 871 8.82 -32.45 9.30
N ALA A 872 8.38 -33.69 9.44
CA ALA A 872 9.20 -34.85 9.11
C ALA A 872 9.38 -34.95 7.59
N CYS A 873 10.59 -35.30 7.15
CA CYS A 873 10.85 -35.60 5.75
C CYS A 873 10.30 -36.99 5.40
N ASP A 874 9.26 -37.05 4.58
CA ASP A 874 8.60 -38.29 4.14
C ASP A 874 9.03 -38.75 2.74
N PHE A 875 10.04 -38.10 2.16
CA PHE A 875 10.58 -38.47 0.86
C PHE A 875 11.07 -39.92 0.84
N ASP A 876 10.51 -40.70 -0.10
CA ASP A 876 10.88 -42.09 -0.35
C ASP A 876 11.37 -42.26 -1.80
N ARG A 877 12.63 -42.66 -1.96
CA ARG A 877 13.27 -42.83 -3.26
C ARG A 877 12.56 -43.87 -4.13
N GLN A 878 12.14 -45.00 -3.55
CA GLN A 878 11.54 -46.10 -4.30
C GLN A 878 10.17 -45.67 -4.86
N ARG A 879 9.37 -44.96 -4.08
CA ARG A 879 8.08 -44.39 -4.53
C ARG A 879 8.30 -43.31 -5.58
N PHE A 880 9.28 -42.43 -5.38
CA PHE A 880 9.56 -41.33 -6.30
C PHE A 880 10.06 -41.80 -7.68
N GLU A 881 10.94 -42.80 -7.69
CA GLU A 881 11.52 -43.37 -8.92
C GLU A 881 10.59 -44.42 -9.58
N SER A 882 9.52 -44.87 -8.90
CA SER A 882 8.56 -45.80 -9.49
C SER A 882 7.90 -45.21 -10.76
N PRO A 883 7.63 -46.04 -11.79
CA PRO A 883 7.01 -45.60 -13.05
C PRO A 883 5.79 -44.68 -12.85
#